data_AF-A0A428Z3H1-F1
#
_entry.id   AF-A0A428Z3H1-F1
#
_cell.length_a   1.000
_cell.length_b   1.000
_cell.length_c   1.000
_cell.angle_alpha   90.00
_cell.angle_beta   90.00
_cell.angle_gamma   90.00
#
_symmetry.space_group_name_H-M   'P 1'
#
loop_
_entity.id
_entity.type
_entity.pdbx_description
1 polymer ?
#
loop_
_entity_poly.entity_id
_entity_poly.type
_entity_poly.pdbx_seq_one_letter_code
_entity_poly.pdbx_strand_id
1 'polypeptide(L)'
;MSVRQRRFGIVLVASSLALSGFSGTAQAAANPTATFSKVSDWGTGFTGQVVVRAGDSTALNGWTVKFDLPAGTSIGSTWEANMTRVGDSYTFVNRSYNGSVAAGATTTFGFNGAGPGAPVNCTINGNPCDGSSGEPDTQAPTVPTGLTAGATSSSTVPLSWTASTDNVGVIGYDIFQGSSTTPVGTASSTSFAVGGLQPSTTYSFRVRARDRAGNVSALSAPVSATTKETGNPGPGGKRKVGYFTQWSVYDRAYYIKNLDTSGSAAKLTHINYAFGNIDSAGRCFQANQLGQGDAWADYQRRFTADLTVNGQADVYNQPLAGNLNQIKQLKAKYPHLKVNLSLGGWTWSKYFSNAALTASSRQAHVSSCLDMWIKGNLPQLGGEPQGGAGSAAGVFDGIDLDWEWPGSEGNVGNVVRPEDKQNFTSLVQEWRRQLDAYGATTGKHYELTAFLPADPDKVTAGFEVSQIFNSLDFATLQGYDLHGGWETVTNNQSALRLPAGDPGPKPYSVEIAANAWTSRGAPANRLVLGVPFYSRGWTGVPNVNNGLHQTATGPAPGRYEAGINDYKLIKPLVGSGYQVYRDAAAGHAWLFNGSTFWTFDDPTEIARKTAWITSNGLGGAMIWSMDGDTSNGELMTAVHQGIG
;
A
#
# COMPACT_ATOMS: atom_id res chain seq x y z
N MET A 1 -76.69 -28.13 9.30
CA MET A 1 -76.75 -27.72 7.88
C MET A 1 -75.33 -27.31 7.49
N SER A 2 -74.57 -27.88 6.56
CA SER A 2 -74.76 -28.89 5.52
C SER A 2 -73.43 -29.66 5.41
N VAL A 3 -73.54 -30.97 5.31
CA VAL A 3 -72.44 -31.96 5.20
C VAL A 3 -72.00 -32.06 3.74
N ARG A 4 -70.69 -32.18 3.46
CA ARG A 4 -70.21 -33.02 2.35
C ARG A 4 -68.77 -33.49 2.54
N GLN A 5 -68.65 -34.82 2.50
CA GLN A 5 -67.47 -35.68 2.63
C GLN A 5 -66.60 -35.72 1.35
N ARG A 6 -65.35 -36.18 1.48
CA ARG A 6 -64.73 -37.39 0.82
C ARG A 6 -63.20 -37.32 1.00
N ARG A 7 -62.57 -38.22 1.76
CA ARG A 7 -62.07 -39.59 1.48
C ARG A 7 -60.83 -39.65 0.56
N PHE A 8 -59.79 -40.29 1.12
CA PHE A 8 -58.50 -40.73 0.57
C PHE A 8 -58.60 -41.59 -0.71
N GLY A 9 -57.54 -41.53 -1.53
CA GLY A 9 -57.22 -42.52 -2.57
C GLY A 9 -55.98 -42.15 -3.40
N ILE A 10 -54.90 -42.94 -3.26
CA ILE A 10 -53.65 -42.92 -4.03
C ILE A 10 -53.86 -43.63 -5.38
N VAL A 11 -53.39 -43.06 -6.51
CA VAL A 11 -53.02 -43.80 -7.75
C VAL A 11 -51.91 -43.06 -8.52
N LEU A 12 -50.86 -43.80 -8.92
CA LEU A 12 -49.77 -43.44 -9.84
C LEU A 12 -50.26 -43.14 -11.27
N VAL A 13 -49.65 -42.17 -11.97
CA VAL A 13 -49.43 -42.23 -13.43
C VAL A 13 -48.09 -41.56 -13.79
N ALA A 14 -47.32 -42.26 -14.63
CA ALA A 14 -46.00 -41.91 -15.14
C ALA A 14 -45.99 -40.67 -16.05
N SER A 15 -44.89 -39.91 -16.00
CA SER A 15 -44.57 -38.85 -16.97
C SER A 15 -43.28 -39.21 -17.69
N SER A 16 -43.43 -39.56 -18.97
CA SER A 16 -42.36 -39.77 -19.94
C SER A 16 -41.78 -38.42 -20.38
N LEU A 17 -40.54 -38.12 -19.96
CA LEU A 17 -39.74 -37.07 -20.58
C LEU A 17 -38.93 -37.68 -21.74
N ALA A 18 -39.27 -37.28 -22.96
CA ALA A 18 -38.43 -37.45 -24.12
C ALA A 18 -37.25 -36.46 -24.03
N LEU A 19 -36.03 -36.99 -23.84
CA LEU A 19 -34.81 -36.25 -24.13
C LEU A 19 -34.40 -36.51 -25.58
N SER A 20 -34.57 -35.47 -26.39
CA SER A 20 -33.97 -35.32 -27.70
C SER A 20 -32.44 -35.45 -27.62
N GLY A 21 -31.89 -36.34 -28.44
CA GLY A 21 -30.47 -36.64 -28.50
C GLY A 21 -29.63 -35.46 -28.98
N PHE A 22 -28.55 -35.20 -28.25
CA PHE A 22 -27.33 -34.67 -28.83
C PHE A 22 -26.36 -35.84 -28.98
N SER A 23 -26.09 -36.18 -30.24
CA SER A 23 -25.03 -37.08 -30.67
C SER A 23 -23.70 -36.46 -30.28
N GLY A 24 -23.22 -36.78 -29.08
CA GLY A 24 -21.80 -36.71 -28.79
C GLY A 24 -21.10 -37.70 -29.69
N THR A 25 -20.26 -37.21 -30.60
CA THR A 25 -19.30 -38.04 -31.33
C THR A 25 -18.45 -38.77 -30.30
N ALA A 26 -18.72 -40.06 -30.11
CA ALA A 26 -17.87 -40.97 -29.36
C ALA A 26 -16.48 -40.92 -30.00
N GLN A 27 -15.51 -40.38 -29.27
CA GLN A 27 -14.12 -40.44 -29.67
C GLN A 27 -13.68 -41.90 -29.67
N ALA A 28 -12.97 -42.30 -30.73
CA ALA A 28 -12.75 -43.68 -31.11
C ALA A 28 -11.83 -44.46 -30.15
N ALA A 29 -12.23 -45.73 -29.91
CA ALA A 29 -11.47 -46.91 -29.49
C ALA A 29 -10.54 -46.81 -28.26
N ALA A 30 -11.08 -47.06 -27.06
CA ALA A 30 -10.28 -47.19 -25.83
C ALA A 30 -9.46 -48.49 -25.84
N ASN A 31 -8.13 -48.34 -25.91
CA ASN A 31 -7.16 -49.40 -25.66
C ASN A 31 -7.31 -49.96 -24.23
N PRO A 32 -6.80 -51.16 -23.93
CA PRO A 32 -6.82 -51.69 -22.57
C PRO A 32 -6.09 -50.77 -21.58
N THR A 33 -6.56 -50.69 -20.34
CA THR A 33 -5.97 -49.87 -19.27
C THR A 33 -5.58 -50.71 -18.06
N ALA A 34 -4.65 -50.21 -17.25
CA ALA A 34 -4.34 -50.79 -15.95
C ALA A 34 -4.18 -49.68 -14.89
N THR A 35 -5.07 -49.63 -13.90
CA THR A 35 -5.11 -48.56 -12.91
C THR A 35 -4.64 -49.07 -11.56
N PHE A 36 -3.59 -48.44 -11.00
CA PHE A 36 -3.10 -48.73 -9.66
C PHE A 36 -3.80 -47.90 -8.59
N SER A 37 -4.07 -48.51 -7.44
CA SER A 37 -4.47 -47.83 -6.22
C SER A 37 -3.84 -48.51 -4.99
N LYS A 38 -3.58 -47.73 -3.93
CA LYS A 38 -3.28 -48.27 -2.61
C LYS A 38 -4.60 -48.45 -1.87
N VAL A 39 -5.02 -49.70 -1.67
CA VAL A 39 -6.25 -50.01 -0.91
C VAL A 39 -6.01 -50.03 0.60
N SER A 40 -4.75 -50.05 1.02
CA SER A 40 -4.29 -49.80 2.39
C SER A 40 -2.85 -49.27 2.35
N ASP A 41 -2.50 -48.32 3.22
CA ASP A 41 -1.14 -47.76 3.37
C ASP A 41 -0.88 -47.48 4.86
N TRP A 42 0.21 -48.02 5.39
CA TRP A 42 0.62 -47.86 6.79
C TRP A 42 2.01 -47.23 6.93
N GLY A 43 2.47 -46.49 5.91
CA GLY A 43 3.70 -45.70 5.91
C GLY A 43 4.96 -46.52 5.60
N THR A 44 5.14 -47.68 6.22
CA THR A 44 6.28 -48.59 5.95
C THR A 44 5.97 -49.66 4.90
N GLY A 45 4.70 -49.83 4.55
CA GLY A 45 4.23 -50.73 3.50
C GLY A 45 2.79 -50.42 3.08
N PHE A 46 2.31 -51.10 2.06
CA PHE A 46 0.99 -50.88 1.49
C PHE A 46 0.45 -52.14 0.81
N THR A 47 -0.87 -52.21 0.67
CA THR A 47 -1.56 -53.18 -0.18
C THR A 47 -1.92 -52.48 -1.48
N GLY A 48 -1.28 -52.89 -2.58
CA GLY A 48 -1.53 -52.40 -3.93
C GLY A 48 -2.59 -53.23 -4.64
N GLN A 49 -3.49 -52.56 -5.35
CA GLN A 49 -4.46 -53.17 -6.24
C GLN A 49 -4.32 -52.57 -7.64
N VAL A 50 -4.31 -53.43 -8.67
CA VAL A 50 -4.28 -53.02 -10.07
C VAL A 50 -5.52 -53.57 -10.77
N VAL A 51 -6.34 -52.67 -11.29
CA VAL A 51 -7.52 -53.00 -12.08
C VAL A 51 -7.12 -52.99 -13.55
N VAL A 52 -7.18 -54.15 -14.20
CA VAL A 52 -6.96 -54.31 -15.64
C VAL A 52 -8.31 -54.25 -16.33
N ARG A 53 -8.48 -53.34 -17.30
CA ARG A 53 -9.71 -53.20 -18.08
C ARG A 53 -9.43 -53.51 -19.55
N ALA A 54 -10.25 -54.37 -20.14
CA ALA A 54 -10.24 -54.59 -21.58
C ALA A 54 -10.82 -53.36 -22.29
N GLY A 55 -10.36 -53.10 -23.52
CA GLY A 55 -10.90 -52.02 -24.33
C GLY A 55 -12.40 -52.18 -24.58
N ASP A 56 -13.11 -51.08 -24.82
CA ASP A 56 -14.59 -51.07 -24.90
C ASP A 56 -15.16 -51.97 -26.01
N SER A 57 -14.37 -52.25 -27.05
CA SER A 57 -14.76 -53.08 -28.20
C SER A 57 -13.92 -54.35 -28.39
N THR A 58 -12.89 -54.57 -27.56
CA THR A 58 -11.89 -55.62 -27.78
C THR A 58 -11.62 -56.38 -26.48
N ALA A 59 -11.90 -57.68 -26.48
CA ALA A 59 -11.57 -58.57 -25.35
C ALA A 59 -10.05 -58.80 -25.24
N LEU A 60 -9.56 -59.01 -24.02
CA LEU A 60 -8.20 -59.47 -23.76
C LEU A 60 -8.16 -61.00 -23.72
N ASN A 61 -7.19 -61.60 -24.40
CA ASN A 61 -6.88 -63.03 -24.37
C ASN A 61 -5.49 -63.23 -23.74
N GLY A 62 -5.37 -62.80 -22.49
CA GLY A 62 -4.12 -62.66 -21.76
C GLY A 62 -3.78 -61.19 -21.50
N TRP A 63 -3.19 -60.92 -20.35
CA TRP A 63 -2.72 -59.59 -19.97
C TRP A 63 -1.38 -59.67 -19.25
N THR A 64 -0.53 -58.72 -19.59
CA THR A 64 0.78 -58.49 -18.97
C THR A 64 0.86 -57.03 -18.57
N VAL A 65 0.98 -56.75 -17.28
CA VAL A 65 1.22 -55.40 -16.76
C VAL A 65 2.68 -55.29 -16.34
N LYS A 66 3.39 -54.28 -16.84
CA LYS A 66 4.75 -53.94 -16.42
C LYS A 66 4.77 -52.56 -15.80
N PHE A 67 5.52 -52.37 -14.74
CA PHE A 67 5.80 -51.05 -14.18
C PHE A 67 7.10 -51.07 -13.39
N ASP A 68 7.66 -49.89 -13.16
CA ASP A 68 8.81 -49.71 -12.30
C ASP A 68 8.37 -49.18 -10.93
N LEU A 69 9.11 -49.54 -9.88
CA LEU A 69 8.95 -48.94 -8.57
C LEU A 69 10.18 -48.06 -8.26
N PRO A 70 10.01 -46.90 -7.60
CA PRO A 70 11.14 -46.07 -7.23
C PRO A 70 12.01 -46.77 -6.18
N ALA A 71 13.29 -46.38 -6.12
CA ALA A 71 14.26 -46.90 -5.16
C ALA A 71 13.71 -46.86 -3.72
N GLY A 72 13.96 -47.93 -2.96
CA GLY A 72 13.43 -48.08 -1.60
C GLY A 72 12.00 -48.62 -1.55
N THR A 73 11.40 -48.98 -2.69
CA THR A 73 10.08 -49.63 -2.76
C THR A 73 10.21 -51.03 -3.37
N SER A 74 9.54 -52.03 -2.79
CA SER A 74 9.60 -53.42 -3.28
C SER A 74 8.30 -54.16 -3.06
N ILE A 75 8.06 -55.23 -3.82
CA ILE A 75 6.90 -56.10 -3.68
C ILE A 75 7.32 -57.46 -3.12
N GLY A 76 6.69 -57.88 -2.02
CA GLY A 76 7.00 -59.13 -1.32
C GLY A 76 6.06 -60.29 -1.65
N SER A 77 4.81 -60.02 -2.02
CA SER A 77 3.82 -61.05 -2.38
C SER A 77 2.79 -60.51 -3.36
N THR A 78 2.19 -61.39 -4.16
CA THR A 78 1.13 -61.07 -5.13
C THR A 78 0.05 -62.15 -5.14
N TRP A 79 -1.17 -61.77 -5.48
CA TRP A 79 -2.30 -62.67 -5.76
C TRP A 79 -2.94 -62.30 -7.10
N GLU A 80 -3.66 -63.25 -7.71
CA GLU A 80 -4.32 -63.10 -9.01
C GLU A 80 -3.39 -62.75 -10.20
N ALA A 81 -2.08 -62.74 -10.00
CA ALA A 81 -1.05 -62.61 -11.03
C ALA A 81 0.16 -63.51 -10.72
N ASN A 82 0.96 -63.80 -11.74
CA ASN A 82 2.32 -64.28 -11.62
C ASN A 82 3.28 -63.09 -11.77
N MET A 83 4.20 -62.89 -10.82
CA MET A 83 5.11 -61.75 -10.82
C MET A 83 6.56 -62.20 -11.08
N THR A 84 7.24 -61.52 -12.00
CA THR A 84 8.69 -61.58 -12.18
C THR A 84 9.30 -60.19 -11.98
N ARG A 85 10.59 -60.14 -11.61
CA ARG A 85 11.31 -58.89 -11.30
C ARG A 85 12.70 -58.91 -11.92
N VAL A 86 13.10 -57.79 -12.53
CA VAL A 86 14.48 -57.51 -12.97
C VAL A 86 14.84 -56.10 -12.51
N GLY A 87 15.78 -55.96 -11.58
CA GLY A 87 16.06 -54.66 -10.95
C GLY A 87 14.81 -54.09 -10.27
N ASP A 88 14.43 -52.86 -10.59
CA ASP A 88 13.23 -52.22 -10.06
C ASP A 88 12.00 -52.33 -10.97
N SER A 89 12.11 -53.13 -12.04
CA SER A 89 11.03 -53.39 -12.99
C SER A 89 10.29 -54.68 -12.65
N TYR A 90 8.96 -54.59 -12.54
CA TYR A 90 8.07 -55.67 -12.18
C TYR A 90 7.16 -56.01 -13.36
N THR A 91 7.02 -57.30 -13.65
CA THR A 91 6.11 -57.81 -14.69
C THR A 91 5.09 -58.76 -14.06
N PHE A 92 3.81 -58.46 -14.26
CA PHE A 92 2.67 -59.24 -13.80
C PHE A 92 1.97 -59.87 -15.00
N VAL A 93 1.85 -61.18 -15.00
CA VAL A 93 1.15 -61.95 -16.04
C VAL A 93 -0.06 -62.62 -15.44
N ASN A 94 -1.16 -62.67 -16.19
CA ASN A 94 -2.39 -63.34 -15.78
C ASN A 94 -2.16 -64.79 -15.30
N ARG A 95 -3.02 -65.25 -14.38
CA ARG A 95 -3.16 -66.67 -14.03
C ARG A 95 -3.88 -67.40 -15.17
N SER A 96 -3.84 -68.73 -15.15
CA SER A 96 -4.48 -69.57 -16.17
C SER A 96 -5.99 -69.34 -16.31
N TYR A 97 -6.65 -68.89 -15.24
CA TYR A 97 -8.10 -68.73 -15.19
C TYR A 97 -8.62 -67.28 -15.35
N ASN A 98 -7.75 -66.27 -15.34
CA ASN A 98 -8.17 -64.86 -15.34
C ASN A 98 -7.58 -64.03 -16.50
N GLY A 99 -7.04 -64.69 -17.53
CA GLY A 99 -6.50 -64.05 -18.72
C GLY A 99 -7.54 -63.55 -19.72
N SER A 100 -8.72 -64.20 -19.77
CA SER A 100 -9.80 -63.79 -20.67
C SER A 100 -10.65 -62.70 -20.01
N VAL A 101 -10.68 -61.50 -20.59
CA VAL A 101 -11.46 -60.35 -20.11
C VAL A 101 -12.31 -59.83 -21.27
N ALA A 102 -13.63 -59.95 -21.18
CA ALA A 102 -14.54 -59.48 -22.23
C ALA A 102 -14.38 -57.97 -22.48
N ALA A 103 -14.74 -57.51 -23.69
CA ALA A 103 -14.69 -56.09 -24.03
C ALA A 103 -15.43 -55.23 -22.99
N GLY A 104 -14.79 -54.15 -22.54
CA GLY A 104 -15.27 -53.25 -21.48
C GLY A 104 -15.26 -53.82 -20.06
N ALA A 105 -15.00 -55.11 -19.87
CA ALA A 105 -14.92 -55.75 -18.56
C ALA A 105 -13.56 -55.54 -17.89
N THR A 106 -13.51 -55.83 -16.58
CA THR A 106 -12.30 -55.70 -15.77
C THR A 106 -11.91 -57.01 -15.11
N THR A 107 -10.63 -57.14 -14.82
CA THR A 107 -10.07 -58.10 -13.88
C THR A 107 -9.14 -57.36 -12.93
N THR A 108 -8.74 -57.98 -11.83
CA THR A 108 -7.96 -57.30 -10.80
C THR A 108 -6.92 -58.23 -10.22
N PHE A 109 -5.72 -57.68 -9.99
CA PHE A 109 -4.71 -58.34 -9.19
C PHE A 109 -4.21 -57.42 -8.10
N GLY A 110 -3.52 -57.99 -7.11
CA GLY A 110 -2.97 -57.21 -6.02
C GLY A 110 -1.65 -57.76 -5.50
N PHE A 111 -1.04 -56.97 -4.64
CA PHE A 111 0.25 -57.27 -4.03
C PHE A 111 0.45 -56.52 -2.72
N ASN A 112 1.34 -57.03 -1.88
CA ASN A 112 1.83 -56.29 -0.71
C ASN A 112 3.23 -55.72 -1.00
N GLY A 113 3.35 -54.40 -0.86
CA GLY A 113 4.58 -53.64 -1.05
C GLY A 113 5.16 -53.12 0.26
N ALA A 114 6.47 -52.93 0.28
CA ALA A 114 7.21 -52.20 1.31
C ALA A 114 7.78 -50.90 0.70
N GLY A 115 7.82 -49.82 1.47
CA GLY A 115 8.29 -48.51 1.02
C GLY A 115 7.19 -47.55 0.50
N PRO A 116 7.52 -46.27 0.29
CA PRO A 116 6.51 -45.22 0.04
C PRO A 116 6.05 -45.11 -1.42
N GLY A 117 6.78 -45.71 -2.37
CA GLY A 117 6.62 -45.49 -3.81
C GLY A 117 5.32 -46.01 -4.41
N ALA A 118 4.98 -45.48 -5.59
CA ALA A 118 3.90 -45.94 -6.45
C ALA A 118 4.46 -46.34 -7.84
N PRO A 119 3.77 -47.21 -8.60
CA PRO A 119 4.16 -47.58 -9.95
C PRO A 119 4.37 -46.40 -10.88
N VAL A 120 5.45 -46.42 -11.66
CA VAL A 120 5.73 -45.52 -12.79
C VAL A 120 6.02 -46.33 -14.05
N ASN A 121 6.04 -45.69 -15.22
CA ASN A 121 6.32 -46.35 -16.52
C ASN A 121 5.42 -47.57 -16.80
N CYS A 122 4.16 -47.49 -16.40
CA CYS A 122 3.25 -48.62 -16.48
C CYS A 122 2.84 -48.91 -17.94
N THR A 123 2.96 -50.16 -18.36
CA THR A 123 2.40 -50.67 -19.62
C THR A 123 1.51 -51.90 -19.42
N ILE A 124 0.47 -52.03 -20.24
CA ILE A 124 -0.39 -53.19 -20.38
C ILE A 124 -0.26 -53.75 -21.81
N ASN A 125 0.19 -55.00 -21.92
CA ASN A 125 0.48 -55.67 -23.19
C ASN A 125 1.40 -54.82 -24.11
N GLY A 126 2.29 -54.02 -23.52
CA GLY A 126 3.22 -53.14 -24.24
C GLY A 126 2.73 -51.72 -24.50
N ASN A 127 1.44 -51.41 -24.29
CA ASN A 127 0.88 -50.06 -24.43
C ASN A 127 0.82 -49.33 -23.08
N PRO A 128 0.85 -47.99 -23.01
CA PRO A 128 0.69 -47.26 -21.76
C PRO A 128 -0.58 -47.66 -20.97
N CYS A 129 -0.44 -47.79 -19.66
CA CYS A 129 -1.54 -48.22 -18.79
C CYS A 129 -2.73 -47.24 -18.70
N ASP A 130 -2.56 -46.00 -19.14
CA ASP A 130 -3.63 -44.99 -19.17
C ASP A 130 -4.57 -45.12 -20.39
N GLY A 131 -4.30 -46.05 -21.30
CA GLY A 131 -5.10 -46.29 -22.50
C GLY A 131 -4.72 -45.39 -23.68
N SER A 132 -3.68 -44.57 -23.55
CA SER A 132 -3.10 -43.87 -24.69
C SER A 132 -2.48 -44.86 -25.68
N SER A 133 -2.43 -44.48 -26.96
CA SER A 133 -1.90 -45.33 -28.04
C SER A 133 -0.38 -45.53 -27.98
N GLY A 134 0.33 -44.90 -27.03
CA GLY A 134 1.80 -44.90 -26.99
C GLY A 134 2.47 -44.04 -28.06
N GLU A 135 1.69 -43.44 -28.96
CA GLU A 135 2.19 -42.45 -29.91
C GLU A 135 2.42 -41.12 -29.19
N PRO A 136 3.54 -40.41 -29.44
CA PRO A 136 3.74 -39.07 -28.91
C PRO A 136 2.56 -38.18 -29.31
N ASP A 137 1.89 -37.61 -28.32
CA ASP A 137 0.87 -36.62 -28.57
C ASP A 137 1.51 -35.37 -29.15
N THR A 138 1.14 -35.08 -30.40
CA THR A 138 1.63 -33.92 -31.17
C THR A 138 0.52 -32.90 -31.40
N GLN A 139 -0.68 -33.18 -30.92
CA GLN A 139 -1.81 -32.27 -31.07
C GLN A 139 -1.75 -31.20 -29.98
N ALA A 140 -1.83 -29.94 -30.41
CA ALA A 140 -1.84 -28.83 -29.47
C ALA A 140 -3.26 -28.58 -28.94
N PRO A 141 -3.39 -28.08 -27.68
CA PRO A 141 -4.66 -27.63 -27.15
C PRO A 141 -5.32 -26.55 -28.03
N THR A 142 -6.65 -26.49 -28.00
CA THR A 142 -7.39 -25.38 -28.63
C THR A 142 -6.96 -24.04 -28.01
N VAL A 143 -6.92 -22.98 -28.82
CA VAL A 143 -6.60 -21.63 -28.34
C VAL A 143 -7.63 -21.16 -27.28
N PRO A 144 -7.20 -20.64 -26.12
CA PRO A 144 -8.11 -20.05 -25.14
C PRO A 144 -8.95 -18.93 -25.76
N THR A 145 -10.26 -18.97 -25.54
CA THR A 145 -11.21 -17.96 -26.04
C THR A 145 -11.86 -17.17 -24.90
N GLY A 146 -12.51 -16.05 -25.20
CA GLY A 146 -13.23 -15.27 -24.19
C GLY A 146 -12.34 -14.67 -23.09
N LEU A 147 -11.09 -14.33 -23.42
CA LEU A 147 -10.20 -13.64 -22.48
C LEU A 147 -10.76 -12.26 -22.14
N THR A 148 -11.01 -12.03 -20.85
CA THR A 148 -11.54 -10.76 -20.33
C THR A 148 -10.71 -10.28 -19.15
N ALA A 149 -10.73 -8.97 -18.92
CA ALA A 149 -10.15 -8.33 -17.75
C ALA A 149 -11.27 -7.95 -16.77
N GLY A 150 -11.10 -8.28 -15.50
CA GLY A 150 -12.01 -7.89 -14.42
C GLY A 150 -11.73 -6.48 -13.88
N ALA A 151 -12.32 -6.15 -12.73
CA ALA A 151 -12.10 -4.86 -12.08
C ALA A 151 -10.63 -4.67 -11.68
N THR A 152 -9.97 -3.68 -12.29
CA THR A 152 -8.55 -3.39 -12.07
C THR A 152 -8.31 -2.66 -10.74
N SER A 153 -7.11 -2.82 -10.19
CA SER A 153 -6.55 -1.93 -9.16
C SER A 153 -5.43 -1.08 -9.77
N SER A 154 -4.69 -0.33 -8.95
CA SER A 154 -3.53 0.43 -9.41
C SER A 154 -2.29 -0.40 -9.74
N SER A 155 -2.24 -1.66 -9.31
CA SER A 155 -1.08 -2.52 -9.53
C SER A 155 -1.44 -3.95 -9.94
N THR A 156 -2.73 -4.24 -10.08
CA THR A 156 -3.22 -5.58 -10.43
C THR A 156 -4.31 -5.54 -11.50
N VAL A 157 -4.26 -6.52 -12.42
CA VAL A 157 -5.30 -6.80 -13.42
C VAL A 157 -5.72 -8.26 -13.27
N PRO A 158 -6.94 -8.55 -12.77
CA PRO A 158 -7.49 -9.90 -12.80
C PRO A 158 -7.96 -10.26 -14.22
N LEU A 159 -7.61 -11.46 -14.68
CA LEU A 159 -7.96 -12.01 -15.98
C LEU A 159 -8.78 -13.30 -15.83
N SER A 160 -9.70 -13.55 -16.75
CA SER A 160 -10.43 -14.81 -16.88
C SER A 160 -10.66 -15.17 -18.35
N TRP A 161 -10.75 -16.46 -18.66
CA TRP A 161 -10.96 -16.97 -20.03
C TRP A 161 -11.76 -18.28 -20.04
N THR A 162 -12.14 -18.73 -21.24
CA THR A 162 -12.82 -20.03 -21.47
C THR A 162 -11.80 -21.15 -21.53
N ALA A 163 -12.11 -22.29 -20.92
CA ALA A 163 -11.24 -23.45 -20.89
C ALA A 163 -10.96 -23.98 -22.31
N SER A 164 -9.70 -24.35 -22.55
CA SER A 164 -9.29 -25.05 -23.77
C SER A 164 -9.58 -26.56 -23.66
N THR A 165 -9.78 -27.21 -24.80
CA THR A 165 -9.90 -28.66 -24.92
C THR A 165 -8.70 -29.24 -25.64
N ASP A 166 -8.38 -30.50 -25.35
CA ASP A 166 -7.27 -31.24 -25.93
C ASP A 166 -7.56 -32.75 -25.85
N ASN A 167 -6.92 -33.57 -26.70
CA ASN A 167 -7.07 -35.03 -26.74
C ASN A 167 -6.40 -35.75 -25.56
N VAL A 168 -5.37 -35.17 -24.94
CA VAL A 168 -4.65 -35.72 -23.76
C VAL A 168 -4.83 -34.84 -22.53
N GLY A 169 -5.38 -33.65 -22.71
CA GLY A 169 -5.92 -32.80 -21.66
C GLY A 169 -5.03 -31.61 -21.32
N VAL A 170 -5.67 -30.49 -20.98
CA VAL A 170 -4.99 -29.23 -20.67
C VAL A 170 -4.51 -29.22 -19.23
N ILE A 171 -3.21 -29.02 -19.01
CA ILE A 171 -2.59 -29.00 -17.67
C ILE A 171 -2.39 -27.59 -17.11
N GLY A 172 -2.54 -26.55 -17.95
CA GLY A 172 -2.44 -25.17 -17.51
C GLY A 172 -2.36 -24.16 -18.64
N TYR A 173 -2.06 -22.93 -18.26
CA TYR A 173 -2.04 -21.76 -19.12
C TYR A 173 -0.82 -20.89 -18.81
N ASP A 174 -0.25 -20.30 -19.87
CA ASP A 174 0.82 -19.31 -19.77
C ASP A 174 0.26 -17.92 -20.11
N ILE A 175 0.51 -16.93 -19.25
CA ILE A 175 0.00 -15.56 -19.37
C ILE A 175 1.13 -14.65 -19.84
N PHE A 176 0.87 -13.85 -20.87
CA PHE A 176 1.85 -12.94 -21.48
C PHE A 176 1.38 -11.49 -21.37
N GLN A 177 2.33 -10.58 -21.17
CA GLN A 177 2.11 -9.14 -21.16
C GLN A 177 2.72 -8.50 -22.41
N GLY A 178 1.95 -7.65 -23.09
CA GLY A 178 2.35 -6.97 -24.31
C GLY A 178 2.79 -7.94 -25.41
N SER A 179 3.88 -7.59 -26.08
CA SER A 179 4.52 -8.41 -27.11
C SER A 179 5.53 -9.43 -26.56
N SER A 180 5.68 -9.56 -25.24
CA SER A 180 6.65 -10.47 -24.62
C SER A 180 6.48 -11.91 -25.10
N THR A 181 7.60 -12.59 -25.30
CA THR A 181 7.69 -14.04 -25.57
C THR A 181 7.92 -14.87 -24.31
N THR A 182 8.13 -14.22 -23.16
CA THR A 182 8.25 -14.85 -21.86
C THR A 182 6.97 -14.61 -21.06
N PRO A 183 6.38 -15.65 -20.45
CA PRO A 183 5.17 -15.48 -19.66
C PRO A 183 5.45 -14.68 -18.37
N VAL A 184 4.52 -13.81 -18.01
CA VAL A 184 4.51 -13.08 -16.72
C VAL A 184 3.92 -13.91 -15.58
N GLY A 185 3.31 -15.06 -15.91
CA GLY A 185 2.77 -15.99 -14.94
C GLY A 185 2.20 -17.25 -15.59
N THR A 186 1.88 -18.24 -14.77
CA THR A 186 1.22 -19.48 -15.19
C THR A 186 0.06 -19.81 -14.27
N ALA A 187 -0.97 -20.46 -14.78
CA ALA A 187 -2.17 -20.85 -14.04
C ALA A 187 -2.59 -22.28 -14.37
N SER A 188 -3.10 -23.02 -13.37
CA SER A 188 -3.77 -24.32 -13.57
C SER A 188 -5.30 -24.19 -13.71
N SER A 189 -5.84 -23.00 -13.49
CA SER A 189 -7.26 -22.66 -13.65
C SER A 189 -7.46 -21.65 -14.79
N THR A 190 -8.72 -21.30 -15.08
CA THR A 190 -9.10 -20.36 -16.16
C THR A 190 -9.13 -18.89 -15.70
N SER A 191 -8.32 -18.55 -14.69
CA SER A 191 -8.20 -17.18 -14.18
C SER A 191 -6.81 -16.92 -13.62
N PHE A 192 -6.32 -15.69 -13.73
CA PHE A 192 -5.02 -15.28 -13.18
C PHE A 192 -5.00 -13.78 -12.87
N ALA A 193 -4.40 -13.37 -11.76
CA ALA A 193 -4.22 -11.97 -11.41
C ALA A 193 -2.77 -11.54 -11.70
N VAL A 194 -2.59 -10.69 -12.71
CA VAL A 194 -1.28 -10.12 -13.03
C VAL A 194 -1.01 -8.98 -12.05
N GLY A 195 0.05 -9.08 -11.25
CA GLY A 195 0.48 -8.07 -10.27
C GLY A 195 1.77 -7.36 -10.65
N GLY A 196 2.21 -6.40 -9.83
CA GLY A 196 3.43 -5.62 -10.07
C GLY A 196 3.32 -4.63 -11.23
N LEU A 197 2.10 -4.28 -11.63
CA LEU A 197 1.82 -3.35 -12.72
C LEU A 197 1.94 -1.90 -12.25
N GLN A 198 2.28 -1.01 -13.17
CA GLN A 198 2.29 0.43 -12.92
C GLN A 198 0.86 0.98 -12.95
N PRO A 199 0.51 1.95 -12.10
CA PRO A 199 -0.76 2.67 -12.17
C PRO A 199 -0.96 3.36 -13.52
N SER A 200 -2.21 3.64 -13.87
CA SER A 200 -2.60 4.46 -15.05
C SER A 200 -1.98 4.00 -16.37
N THR A 201 -1.61 2.72 -16.45
CA THR A 201 -0.87 2.16 -17.58
C THR A 201 -1.76 1.16 -18.26
N THR A 202 -1.96 1.34 -19.56
CA THR A 202 -2.66 0.36 -20.38
C THR A 202 -1.73 -0.81 -20.67
N TYR A 203 -2.12 -1.97 -20.18
CA TYR A 203 -1.47 -3.24 -20.50
C TYR A 203 -2.31 -4.02 -21.51
N SER A 204 -1.64 -4.90 -22.25
CA SER A 204 -2.28 -5.89 -23.12
C SER A 204 -1.86 -7.28 -22.65
N PHE A 205 -2.81 -8.20 -22.57
CA PHE A 205 -2.57 -9.56 -22.09
C PHE A 205 -3.04 -10.59 -23.10
N ARG A 206 -2.30 -11.69 -23.22
CA ARG A 206 -2.62 -12.85 -24.04
C ARG A 206 -2.39 -14.12 -23.23
N VAL A 207 -3.13 -15.17 -23.55
CA VAL A 207 -3.03 -16.47 -22.86
C VAL A 207 -2.90 -17.58 -23.89
N ARG A 208 -2.12 -18.62 -23.60
CA ARG A 208 -2.14 -19.90 -24.33
C ARG A 208 -2.31 -21.08 -23.37
N ALA A 209 -2.84 -22.18 -23.88
CA ALA A 209 -2.97 -23.44 -23.16
C ALA A 209 -1.76 -24.36 -23.43
N ARG A 210 -1.52 -25.29 -22.50
CA ARG A 210 -0.50 -26.34 -22.60
C ARG A 210 -1.02 -27.67 -22.09
N ASP A 211 -0.62 -28.76 -22.73
CA ASP A 211 -0.99 -30.13 -22.35
C ASP A 211 0.13 -30.86 -21.59
N ARG A 212 -0.12 -32.13 -21.28
CA ARG A 212 0.81 -33.02 -20.57
C ARG A 212 2.00 -33.47 -21.43
N ALA A 213 1.85 -33.51 -22.75
CA ALA A 213 2.90 -33.89 -23.69
C ALA A 213 3.87 -32.74 -24.01
N GLY A 214 3.51 -31.51 -23.64
CA GLY A 214 4.29 -30.30 -23.84
C GLY A 214 3.88 -29.51 -25.08
N ASN A 215 2.80 -29.88 -25.78
CA ASN A 215 2.30 -29.05 -26.87
C ASN A 215 1.61 -27.81 -26.30
N VAL A 216 1.67 -26.72 -27.07
CA VAL A 216 1.13 -25.42 -26.69
C VAL A 216 0.22 -24.88 -27.78
N SER A 217 -0.90 -24.28 -27.38
CA SER A 217 -1.77 -23.61 -28.32
C SER A 217 -1.11 -22.34 -28.88
N ALA A 218 -1.67 -21.80 -29.97
CA ALA A 218 -1.45 -20.40 -30.31
C ALA A 218 -1.97 -19.47 -29.18
N LEU A 219 -1.53 -18.21 -29.18
CA LEU A 219 -1.99 -17.21 -28.22
C LEU A 219 -3.42 -16.75 -28.54
N SER A 220 -4.18 -16.46 -27.49
CA SER A 220 -5.50 -15.85 -27.60
C SER A 220 -5.45 -14.47 -28.27
N ALA A 221 -6.62 -13.97 -28.69
CA ALA A 221 -6.77 -12.54 -28.93
C ALA A 221 -6.38 -11.74 -27.68
N PRO A 222 -5.72 -10.58 -27.83
CA PRO A 222 -5.31 -9.78 -26.68
C PRO A 222 -6.50 -9.11 -26.01
N VAL A 223 -6.43 -8.97 -24.68
CA VAL A 223 -7.31 -8.06 -23.93
C VAL A 223 -6.48 -6.90 -23.39
N SER A 224 -7.01 -5.69 -23.49
CA SER A 224 -6.39 -4.52 -22.87
C SER A 224 -7.11 -4.13 -21.59
N ALA A 225 -6.34 -3.74 -20.59
CA ALA A 225 -6.85 -3.22 -19.32
C ALA A 225 -5.96 -2.08 -18.86
N THR A 226 -6.58 -1.04 -18.31
CA THR A 226 -5.87 0.08 -17.70
C THR A 226 -5.98 -0.04 -16.19
N THR A 227 -4.83 -0.09 -15.52
CA THR A 227 -4.76 -0.04 -14.06
C THR A 227 -5.36 1.27 -13.55
N LYS A 228 -6.08 1.20 -12.43
CA LYS A 228 -6.69 2.39 -11.83
C LYS A 228 -5.60 3.34 -11.32
N GLU A 229 -5.98 4.59 -11.14
CA GLU A 229 -5.29 5.45 -10.21
C GLU A 229 -5.37 4.82 -8.80
N THR A 230 -4.33 4.96 -7.97
CA THR A 230 -4.52 4.76 -6.53
C THR A 230 -5.52 5.81 -6.04
N GLY A 231 -6.29 5.52 -4.98
CA GLY A 231 -7.13 6.52 -4.28
C GLY A 231 -6.30 7.57 -3.53
N ASN A 232 -5.46 8.30 -4.28
CA ASN A 232 -4.55 9.36 -3.91
C ASN A 232 -4.14 10.05 -5.23
N PRO A 233 -3.82 11.35 -5.34
CA PRO A 233 -3.64 12.04 -6.62
C PRO A 233 -2.51 11.51 -7.53
N GLY A 234 -1.85 10.40 -7.22
CA GLY A 234 -0.66 9.92 -7.90
C GLY A 234 0.46 10.96 -7.85
N PRO A 235 1.61 10.71 -8.47
CA PRO A 235 2.67 11.70 -8.67
C PRO A 235 2.26 12.80 -9.69
N GLY A 236 1.02 13.32 -9.68
CA GLY A 236 0.58 14.34 -10.65
C GLY A 236 -0.69 15.13 -10.31
N GLY A 237 -1.57 14.62 -9.46
CA GLY A 237 -2.70 15.38 -8.94
C GLY A 237 -2.31 16.18 -7.70
N LYS A 238 -3.01 17.30 -7.48
CA LYS A 238 -2.56 18.28 -6.50
C LYS A 238 -2.95 17.89 -5.08
N ARG A 239 -1.93 17.68 -4.26
CA ARG A 239 -2.04 17.31 -2.85
C ARG A 239 -2.42 18.51 -1.99
N LYS A 240 -3.18 18.21 -0.95
CA LYS A 240 -3.60 19.10 0.13
C LYS A 240 -3.27 18.38 1.44
N VAL A 241 -2.14 18.72 2.03
CA VAL A 241 -1.50 18.00 3.14
C VAL A 241 -1.57 18.84 4.41
N GLY A 242 -2.41 18.47 5.36
CA GLY A 242 -2.58 19.24 6.60
C GLY A 242 -1.79 18.65 7.76
N TYR A 243 -0.96 19.45 8.43
CA TYR A 243 -0.33 19.02 9.69
C TYR A 243 -1.31 19.17 10.86
N PHE A 244 -1.58 18.07 11.55
CA PHE A 244 -2.30 18.07 12.81
C PHE A 244 -1.32 17.86 13.96
N THR A 245 -1.22 18.84 14.86
CA THR A 245 -0.29 18.80 15.98
C THR A 245 -0.91 18.02 17.15
N GLN A 246 -0.17 17.04 17.68
CA GLN A 246 -0.54 16.17 18.80
C GLN A 246 -1.06 16.95 20.00
N TRP A 247 -0.37 18.05 20.34
CA TRP A 247 -0.66 18.88 21.51
C TRP A 247 -1.82 19.87 21.30
N SER A 248 -2.42 19.94 20.10
CA SER A 248 -3.52 20.86 19.83
C SER A 248 -4.78 20.60 20.66
N VAL A 249 -4.90 19.40 21.25
CA VAL A 249 -6.04 19.01 22.09
C VAL A 249 -6.07 19.63 23.48
N TYR A 250 -5.02 20.35 23.88
CA TYR A 250 -4.92 21.04 25.18
C TYR A 250 -5.34 22.51 25.06
N ASP A 251 -4.42 23.47 25.25
CA ASP A 251 -4.70 24.91 25.30
C ASP A 251 -5.25 25.49 23.99
N ARG A 252 -5.00 24.79 22.88
CA ARG A 252 -5.56 25.11 21.56
C ARG A 252 -7.00 24.65 21.40
N ALA A 253 -7.45 23.69 22.23
CA ALA A 253 -8.77 23.08 22.20
C ALA A 253 -9.22 22.69 20.77
N TYR A 254 -8.28 22.18 19.98
CA TYR A 254 -8.50 21.74 18.60
C TYR A 254 -8.32 20.22 18.53
N TYR A 255 -9.38 19.53 18.16
CA TYR A 255 -9.50 18.08 18.15
C TYR A 255 -9.60 17.58 16.70
N ILE A 256 -9.36 16.29 16.47
CA ILE A 256 -9.55 15.68 15.14
C ILE A 256 -10.97 15.93 14.60
N LYS A 257 -11.98 15.98 15.47
CA LYS A 257 -13.36 16.38 15.14
C LYS A 257 -13.44 17.73 14.44
N ASN A 258 -12.58 18.69 14.78
CA ASN A 258 -12.63 20.02 14.17
C ASN A 258 -12.26 20.01 12.69
N LEU A 259 -11.48 19.02 12.21
CA LEU A 259 -11.26 18.82 10.78
C LEU A 259 -12.58 18.48 10.06
N ASP A 260 -13.44 17.68 10.69
CA ASP A 260 -14.76 17.33 10.17
C ASP A 260 -15.73 18.51 10.24
N THR A 261 -15.89 19.13 11.41
CA THR A 261 -16.90 20.19 11.61
C THR A 261 -16.59 21.49 10.86
N SER A 262 -15.31 21.77 10.58
CA SER A 262 -14.90 22.88 9.71
C SER A 262 -15.08 22.58 8.21
N GLY A 263 -15.37 21.32 7.86
CA GLY A 263 -15.39 20.87 6.47
C GLY A 263 -14.00 20.75 5.84
N SER A 264 -12.92 20.80 6.63
CA SER A 264 -11.54 20.67 6.15
C SER A 264 -11.21 19.24 5.73
N ALA A 265 -11.70 18.24 6.48
CA ALA A 265 -11.44 16.83 6.22
C ALA A 265 -11.89 16.39 4.82
N ALA A 266 -13.02 16.92 4.31
CA ALA A 266 -13.51 16.63 2.96
C ALA A 266 -12.65 17.24 1.84
N LYS A 267 -11.83 18.24 2.15
CA LYS A 267 -10.99 18.98 1.20
C LYS A 267 -9.55 18.49 1.18
N LEU A 268 -9.11 17.89 2.28
CA LEU A 268 -7.77 17.34 2.44
C LEU A 268 -7.58 16.08 1.61
N THR A 269 -6.33 15.82 1.25
CA THR A 269 -5.91 14.53 0.69
C THR A 269 -5.12 13.73 1.72
N HIS A 270 -4.30 14.43 2.50
CA HIS A 270 -3.42 13.84 3.50
C HIS A 270 -3.50 14.62 4.81
N ILE A 271 -3.28 13.89 5.90
CA ILE A 271 -2.95 14.45 7.20
C ILE A 271 -1.55 13.96 7.56
N ASN A 272 -0.65 14.87 7.91
CA ASN A 272 0.58 14.53 8.59
C ASN A 272 0.33 14.73 10.10
N TYR A 273 0.37 13.65 10.87
CA TYR A 273 0.22 13.70 12.32
C TYR A 273 1.58 14.01 12.96
N ALA A 274 1.67 15.16 13.62
CA ALA A 274 2.89 15.70 14.19
C ALA A 274 2.89 15.54 15.72
N PHE A 275 3.83 14.86 16.36
CA PHE A 275 4.97 14.14 15.78
C PHE A 275 5.18 12.81 16.49
N GLY A 276 5.94 11.91 15.88
CA GLY A 276 6.59 10.81 16.59
C GLY A 276 8.05 11.17 16.91
N ASN A 277 8.55 10.68 18.04
CA ASN A 277 9.91 10.93 18.50
C ASN A 277 10.81 9.67 18.35
N ILE A 278 12.12 9.88 18.40
CA ILE A 278 13.15 8.85 18.38
C ILE A 278 14.12 8.99 19.55
N ASP A 279 14.56 7.86 20.09
CA ASP A 279 15.48 7.81 21.22
C ASP A 279 16.92 8.17 20.81
N SER A 280 17.84 8.18 21.77
CA SER A 280 19.25 8.49 21.52
C SER A 280 19.97 7.49 20.61
N ALA A 281 19.46 6.26 20.49
CA ALA A 281 19.92 5.23 19.56
C ALA A 281 19.23 5.34 18.19
N GLY A 282 18.33 6.30 18.01
CA GLY A 282 17.59 6.52 16.78
C GLY A 282 16.40 5.57 16.61
N ARG A 283 15.86 4.93 17.64
CA ARG A 283 14.68 4.06 17.54
C ARG A 283 13.41 4.81 17.89
N CYS A 284 12.30 4.50 17.22
CA CYS A 284 11.02 5.03 17.63
C CYS A 284 10.65 4.50 19.01
N PHE A 285 10.18 5.38 19.86
CA PHE A 285 9.66 5.06 21.18
C PHE A 285 8.44 5.92 21.48
N GLN A 286 7.78 5.60 22.59
CA GLN A 286 6.69 6.41 23.10
C GLN A 286 6.80 6.52 24.61
N ALA A 287 6.38 7.66 25.14
CA ALA A 287 6.35 7.98 26.56
C ALA A 287 5.10 8.80 26.88
N ASN A 288 4.77 8.90 28.17
CA ASN A 288 3.84 9.93 28.65
C ASN A 288 4.64 10.93 29.49
N GLN A 289 5.53 11.68 28.83
CA GLN A 289 6.48 12.57 29.49
C GLN A 289 6.76 13.79 28.62
N LEU A 290 6.53 14.98 29.21
CA LEU A 290 6.76 16.26 28.55
C LEU A 290 8.16 16.34 27.91
N GLY A 291 8.20 16.73 26.64
CA GLY A 291 9.43 16.84 25.85
C GLY A 291 9.95 15.53 25.26
N GLN A 292 9.40 14.37 25.66
CA GLN A 292 9.80 13.05 25.16
C GLN A 292 8.71 12.36 24.34
N GLY A 293 7.46 12.44 24.79
CA GLY A 293 6.30 11.85 24.12
C GLY A 293 5.01 12.14 24.89
N ASP A 294 3.86 11.98 24.23
CA ASP A 294 2.55 12.22 24.84
C ASP A 294 1.56 11.11 24.46
N ALA A 295 1.83 9.92 25.01
CA ALA A 295 0.92 8.79 24.91
C ALA A 295 -0.51 9.13 25.35
N TRP A 296 -0.66 10.09 26.28
CA TRP A 296 -1.96 10.56 26.70
C TRP A 296 -2.75 11.16 25.54
N ALA A 297 -2.22 12.20 24.88
CA ALA A 297 -2.87 12.79 23.71
C ALA A 297 -3.03 11.79 22.56
N ASP A 298 -1.99 10.99 22.30
CA ASP A 298 -1.96 10.09 21.15
C ASP A 298 -3.02 9.00 21.25
N TYR A 299 -3.01 8.20 22.32
CA TYR A 299 -3.84 6.99 22.36
C TYR A 299 -4.49 6.65 23.69
N GLN A 300 -4.29 7.40 24.77
CA GLN A 300 -4.88 7.08 26.08
C GLN A 300 -6.04 8.00 26.46
N ARG A 301 -6.05 9.27 26.03
CA ARG A 301 -7.08 10.24 26.39
C ARG A 301 -8.44 9.81 25.84
N ARG A 302 -9.39 9.54 26.75
CA ARG A 302 -10.78 9.29 26.38
C ARG A 302 -11.52 10.59 26.19
N PHE A 303 -12.16 10.75 25.03
CA PHE A 303 -12.96 11.91 24.71
C PHE A 303 -14.45 11.67 25.01
N THR A 304 -15.14 12.72 25.43
CA THR A 304 -16.61 12.76 25.52
C THR A 304 -17.22 12.84 24.12
N ALA A 305 -18.49 12.46 24.00
CA ALA A 305 -19.21 12.39 22.71
C ALA A 305 -19.19 13.71 21.91
N ASP A 306 -19.16 14.86 22.58
CA ASP A 306 -19.08 16.17 21.95
C ASP A 306 -17.71 16.46 21.32
N LEU A 307 -16.65 15.72 21.69
CA LEU A 307 -15.29 15.87 21.18
C LEU A 307 -14.88 14.78 20.18
N THR A 308 -15.68 13.72 20.00
CA THR A 308 -15.38 12.64 19.06
C THR A 308 -15.99 12.84 17.68
N VAL A 309 -15.34 12.24 16.67
CA VAL A 309 -15.76 12.34 15.25
C VAL A 309 -17.10 11.65 15.01
N ASN A 310 -17.31 10.48 15.63
CA ASN A 310 -18.54 9.70 15.46
C ASN A 310 -19.66 10.08 16.45
N GLY A 311 -19.43 11.05 17.33
CA GLY A 311 -20.40 11.48 18.34
C GLY A 311 -20.64 10.47 19.47
N GLN A 312 -19.76 9.48 19.64
CA GLN A 312 -19.79 8.50 20.73
C GLN A 312 -18.62 8.72 21.67
N ALA A 313 -18.85 8.66 22.98
CA ALA A 313 -17.77 8.79 23.96
C ALA A 313 -16.85 7.57 23.93
N ASP A 314 -15.55 7.80 24.14
CA ASP A 314 -14.58 6.73 24.34
C ASP A 314 -14.85 5.99 25.67
N VAL A 315 -14.64 4.68 25.70
CA VAL A 315 -14.80 3.84 26.89
C VAL A 315 -13.46 3.42 27.48
N TYR A 316 -13.42 3.14 28.79
CA TYR A 316 -12.17 2.90 29.50
C TYR A 316 -11.36 1.71 28.94
N ASN A 317 -12.00 0.57 28.68
CA ASN A 317 -11.31 -0.68 28.27
C ASN A 317 -11.01 -0.79 26.77
N GLN A 318 -11.25 0.25 25.96
CA GLN A 318 -10.93 0.16 24.54
C GLN A 318 -9.42 0.17 24.32
N PRO A 319 -8.89 -0.59 23.34
CA PRO A 319 -7.44 -0.71 23.13
C PRO A 319 -6.80 0.55 22.54
N LEU A 320 -7.60 1.48 21.98
CA LEU A 320 -7.13 2.70 21.35
C LEU A 320 -8.11 3.85 21.68
N ALA A 321 -7.62 4.93 22.30
CA ALA A 321 -8.34 6.19 22.49
C ALA A 321 -7.54 7.33 21.85
N GLY A 322 -7.67 8.56 22.34
CA GLY A 322 -6.85 9.69 21.94
C GLY A 322 -7.01 10.09 20.48
N ASN A 323 -6.08 10.91 20.00
CA ASN A 323 -6.04 11.40 18.63
C ASN A 323 -6.04 10.25 17.62
N LEU A 324 -5.32 9.16 17.89
CA LEU A 324 -5.21 8.03 16.97
C LEU A 324 -6.55 7.28 16.80
N ASN A 325 -7.35 7.13 17.85
CA ASN A 325 -8.71 6.60 17.70
C ASN A 325 -9.58 7.52 16.85
N GLN A 326 -9.52 8.83 17.11
CA GLN A 326 -10.31 9.80 16.36
C GLN A 326 -9.88 9.86 14.89
N ILE A 327 -8.60 9.64 14.58
CA ILE A 327 -8.12 9.49 13.20
C ILE A 327 -8.75 8.26 12.53
N LYS A 328 -8.83 7.09 13.19
CA LYS A 328 -9.52 5.93 12.60
C LYS A 328 -10.97 6.23 12.28
N GLN A 329 -11.67 6.94 13.18
CA GLN A 329 -13.05 7.36 12.96
C GLN A 329 -13.16 8.36 11.80
N LEU A 330 -12.22 9.31 11.70
CA LEU A 330 -12.17 10.26 10.60
C LEU A 330 -11.96 9.55 9.26
N LYS A 331 -11.03 8.60 9.18
CA LYS A 331 -10.80 7.78 7.97
C LYS A 331 -12.01 6.94 7.60
N ALA A 332 -12.76 6.43 8.59
CA ALA A 332 -14.01 5.72 8.31
C ALA A 332 -15.06 6.63 7.67
N LYS A 333 -15.12 7.91 8.08
CA LYS A 333 -16.01 8.93 7.48
C LYS A 333 -15.49 9.45 6.13
N TYR A 334 -14.17 9.54 5.97
CA TYR A 334 -13.48 10.08 4.80
C TYR A 334 -12.44 9.07 4.28
N PRO A 335 -12.87 8.00 3.60
CA PRO A 335 -11.99 6.89 3.20
C PRO A 335 -10.93 7.26 2.15
N HIS A 336 -11.01 8.47 1.57
CA HIS A 336 -10.00 9.01 0.67
C HIS A 336 -8.79 9.59 1.41
N LEU A 337 -8.91 9.92 2.70
CA LEU A 337 -7.82 10.53 3.46
C LEU A 337 -6.69 9.52 3.70
N LYS A 338 -5.48 9.96 3.36
CA LYS A 338 -4.23 9.33 3.79
C LYS A 338 -3.73 9.99 5.07
N VAL A 339 -3.17 9.21 5.98
CA VAL A 339 -2.59 9.74 7.21
C VAL A 339 -1.18 9.22 7.38
N ASN A 340 -0.20 10.11 7.36
CA ASN A 340 1.19 9.76 7.60
C ASN A 340 1.59 10.22 9.00
N LEU A 341 2.40 9.42 9.70
CA LEU A 341 3.04 9.89 10.91
C LEU A 341 4.28 10.69 10.53
N SER A 342 4.36 11.95 10.98
CA SER A 342 5.56 12.76 10.83
C SER A 342 6.51 12.51 11.99
N LEU A 343 7.71 12.02 11.70
CA LEU A 343 8.76 11.76 12.68
C LEU A 343 9.69 12.97 12.74
N GLY A 344 9.90 13.53 13.94
CA GLY A 344 10.81 14.65 14.15
C GLY A 344 10.13 16.00 14.33
N GLY A 345 10.37 16.91 13.40
CA GLY A 345 10.15 18.34 13.54
C GLY A 345 11.27 19.02 14.33
N TRP A 346 11.14 20.33 14.51
CA TRP A 346 12.16 21.19 15.13
C TRP A 346 12.81 20.62 16.39
N THR A 347 12.02 20.18 17.39
CA THR A 347 12.54 19.77 18.70
C THR A 347 12.90 18.29 18.82
N TRP A 348 12.40 17.41 17.93
CA TRP A 348 12.62 15.96 17.99
C TRP A 348 13.54 15.43 16.88
N SER A 349 14.20 16.33 16.15
CA SER A 349 15.19 15.98 15.12
C SER A 349 16.57 15.55 15.65
N LYS A 350 16.81 15.68 16.97
CA LYS A 350 18.14 15.58 17.59
C LYS A 350 18.95 14.34 17.22
N TYR A 351 18.29 13.18 17.11
CA TYR A 351 18.95 11.89 16.99
C TYR A 351 18.85 11.24 15.60
N PHE A 352 18.33 11.94 14.58
CA PHE A 352 18.27 11.37 13.23
C PHE A 352 19.65 11.07 12.66
N SER A 353 20.65 11.91 12.92
CA SER A 353 22.03 11.62 12.50
C SER A 353 22.54 10.31 13.10
N ASN A 354 22.14 9.94 14.33
CA ASN A 354 22.46 8.62 14.91
C ASN A 354 21.68 7.48 14.22
N ALA A 355 20.39 7.69 13.94
CA ALA A 355 19.58 6.72 13.20
C ALA A 355 20.20 6.43 11.82
N ALA A 356 20.63 7.47 11.10
CA ALA A 356 21.11 7.41 9.73
C ALA A 356 22.55 6.84 9.59
N LEU A 357 23.36 6.91 10.65
CA LEU A 357 24.82 6.75 10.61
C LEU A 357 25.35 5.45 9.99
N THR A 358 24.77 4.30 10.34
CA THR A 358 25.25 2.98 9.91
C THR A 358 24.12 2.15 9.31
N ALA A 359 24.44 1.13 8.51
CA ALA A 359 23.41 0.22 8.00
C ALA A 359 22.60 -0.42 9.13
N SER A 360 23.25 -0.85 10.20
CA SER A 360 22.59 -1.46 11.36
C SER A 360 21.71 -0.48 12.13
N SER A 361 22.15 0.78 12.31
CA SER A 361 21.32 1.80 12.98
C SER A 361 20.10 2.18 12.15
N ARG A 362 20.25 2.29 10.82
CA ARG A 362 19.13 2.54 9.90
C ARG A 362 18.12 1.41 9.94
N GLN A 363 18.58 0.17 9.85
CA GLN A 363 17.70 -0.99 9.94
C GLN A 363 16.94 -1.04 11.28
N ALA A 364 17.63 -0.77 12.40
CA ALA A 364 17.03 -0.72 13.73
C ALA A 364 16.02 0.42 13.89
N HIS A 365 16.33 1.62 13.37
CA HIS A 365 15.41 2.75 13.33
C HIS A 365 14.12 2.37 12.58
N VAL A 366 14.25 2.01 11.31
CA VAL A 366 13.10 1.75 10.43
C VAL A 366 12.23 0.61 10.98
N SER A 367 12.86 -0.49 11.41
CA SER A 367 12.11 -1.64 11.96
C SER A 367 11.35 -1.29 13.24
N SER A 368 11.94 -0.52 14.17
CA SER A 368 11.26 -0.08 15.39
C SER A 368 10.07 0.83 15.10
N CYS A 369 10.24 1.77 14.18
CA CYS A 369 9.19 2.72 13.80
C CYS A 369 8.06 2.04 13.03
N LEU A 370 8.38 1.13 12.10
CA LEU A 370 7.39 0.34 11.38
C LEU A 370 6.58 -0.54 12.34
N ASP A 371 7.24 -1.13 13.35
CA ASP A 371 6.55 -1.97 14.34
C ASP A 371 5.57 -1.18 15.21
N MET A 372 6.01 -0.06 15.77
CA MET A 372 5.18 0.73 16.66
C MET A 372 4.04 1.43 15.91
N TRP A 373 4.32 2.06 14.77
CA TRP A 373 3.39 2.97 14.13
C TRP A 373 2.61 2.36 12.96
N ILE A 374 3.27 1.60 12.08
CA ILE A 374 2.61 1.03 10.91
C ILE A 374 1.87 -0.26 11.27
N LYS A 375 2.54 -1.19 11.96
CA LYS A 375 1.87 -2.38 12.51
C LYS A 375 0.98 -2.02 13.71
N GLY A 376 1.22 -0.88 14.35
CA GLY A 376 0.38 -0.34 15.42
C GLY A 376 0.61 -1.00 16.78
N ASN A 377 1.80 -1.55 17.04
CA ASN A 377 2.17 -2.14 18.32
C ASN A 377 2.57 -1.06 19.34
N LEU A 378 1.58 -0.27 19.80
CA LEU A 378 1.83 0.78 20.78
C LEU A 378 2.13 0.20 22.17
N PRO A 379 3.06 0.78 22.95
CA PRO A 379 3.31 0.32 24.31
C PRO A 379 2.16 0.66 25.25
N GLN A 380 1.86 -0.21 26.22
CA GLN A 380 0.98 0.14 27.34
C GLN A 380 1.78 0.88 28.40
N LEU A 381 1.33 2.08 28.76
CA LEU A 381 2.08 3.00 29.64
C LEU A 381 1.19 3.48 30.79
N GLY A 382 1.79 3.69 31.97
CA GLY A 382 1.11 4.33 33.10
C GLY A 382 -0.05 3.54 33.72
N GLY A 383 -0.15 2.24 33.46
CA GLY A 383 -1.26 1.40 33.94
C GLY A 383 -2.56 1.55 33.14
N GLU A 384 -2.53 2.30 32.04
CA GLU A 384 -3.67 2.47 31.14
C GLU A 384 -3.88 1.22 30.27
N PRO A 385 -5.15 0.82 29.99
CA PRO A 385 -5.43 -0.35 29.16
C PRO A 385 -5.13 -0.12 27.67
N GLN A 386 -5.01 1.14 27.22
CA GLN A 386 -4.74 1.47 25.81
C GLN A 386 -3.30 1.12 25.40
N GLY A 387 -3.16 0.67 24.16
CA GLY A 387 -1.94 0.11 23.61
C GLY A 387 -2.05 -1.41 23.40
N GLY A 388 -0.91 -2.05 23.14
CA GLY A 388 -0.81 -3.47 22.83
C GLY A 388 -0.69 -3.75 21.34
N ALA A 389 -0.49 -5.03 21.01
CA ALA A 389 -0.24 -5.49 19.66
C ALA A 389 -1.38 -5.12 18.70
N GLY A 390 -1.03 -4.45 17.60
CA GLY A 390 -1.98 -4.03 16.57
C GLY A 390 -3.05 -3.00 17.00
N SER A 391 -2.94 -2.43 18.21
CA SER A 391 -3.94 -1.47 18.74
C SER A 391 -4.17 -0.28 17.81
N ALA A 392 -3.10 0.24 17.19
CA ALA A 392 -3.15 1.33 16.22
C ALA A 392 -3.06 0.88 14.75
N ALA A 393 -3.20 -0.42 14.46
CA ALA A 393 -3.14 -0.91 13.08
C ALA A 393 -4.17 -0.19 12.19
N GLY A 394 -3.72 0.27 11.01
CA GLY A 394 -4.55 0.97 10.03
C GLY A 394 -4.80 2.46 10.31
N VAL A 395 -4.25 3.03 11.39
CA VAL A 395 -4.25 4.49 11.61
C VAL A 395 -3.44 5.16 10.51
N PHE A 396 -2.18 4.75 10.34
CA PHE A 396 -1.24 5.36 9.40
C PHE A 396 -1.17 4.60 8.07
N ASP A 397 -1.06 5.35 6.98
CA ASP A 397 -0.87 4.89 5.60
C ASP A 397 0.58 5.09 5.14
N GLY A 398 1.45 5.63 5.99
CA GLY A 398 2.84 5.91 5.65
C GLY A 398 3.58 6.67 6.75
N ILE A 399 4.80 7.08 6.42
CA ILE A 399 5.71 7.84 7.28
C ILE A 399 6.18 9.09 6.55
N ASP A 400 6.22 10.20 7.28
CA ASP A 400 6.82 11.45 6.87
C ASP A 400 8.11 11.69 7.69
N LEU A 401 9.22 11.94 7.02
CA LEU A 401 10.51 12.22 7.66
C LEU A 401 10.71 13.72 7.77
N ASP A 402 10.57 14.24 8.99
CA ASP A 402 10.76 15.65 9.31
C ASP A 402 12.07 15.82 10.11
N TRP A 403 13.21 15.55 9.45
CA TRP A 403 14.53 15.78 10.03
C TRP A 403 15.00 17.19 9.70
N GLU A 404 15.09 18.02 10.74
CA GLU A 404 15.58 19.40 10.68
C GLU A 404 16.99 19.55 11.34
N TRP A 405 18.11 19.44 10.62
CA TRP A 405 18.28 19.19 9.19
C TRP A 405 19.50 18.27 8.96
N PRO A 406 19.51 17.38 7.95
CA PRO A 406 20.70 16.58 7.65
C PRO A 406 21.88 17.50 7.30
N GLY A 407 23.03 17.30 7.94
CA GLY A 407 24.29 17.96 7.58
C GLY A 407 24.37 19.46 7.86
N SER A 408 23.38 20.05 8.53
CA SER A 408 23.35 21.48 8.87
C SER A 408 22.64 21.74 10.20
N GLU A 409 22.86 22.90 10.82
CA GLU A 409 22.17 23.23 12.07
C GLU A 409 20.65 23.35 11.91
N GLY A 410 19.94 22.86 12.93
CA GLY A 410 18.51 23.10 13.17
C GLY A 410 18.34 23.58 14.61
N ASN A 411 17.46 22.92 15.38
CA ASN A 411 17.36 23.22 16.81
C ASN A 411 18.69 22.98 17.55
N VAL A 412 18.95 23.83 18.54
CA VAL A 412 20.21 23.79 19.30
C VAL A 412 20.35 22.44 20.01
N GLY A 413 21.51 21.81 19.84
CA GLY A 413 21.84 20.52 20.45
C GLY A 413 21.52 19.30 19.57
N ASN A 414 21.03 19.50 18.34
CA ASN A 414 20.94 18.42 17.36
C ASN A 414 22.33 17.84 17.06
N VAL A 415 22.38 16.52 16.86
CA VAL A 415 23.60 15.86 16.40
C VAL A 415 23.70 16.06 14.89
N VAL A 416 24.80 16.68 14.43
CA VAL A 416 25.04 17.01 13.02
C VAL A 416 26.37 16.42 12.59
N ARG A 417 26.39 15.74 11.44
CA ARG A 417 27.59 15.14 10.86
C ARG A 417 27.73 15.49 9.37
N PRO A 418 28.96 15.67 8.85
CA PRO A 418 29.15 15.96 7.44
C PRO A 418 28.68 14.81 6.52
N GLU A 419 28.68 13.57 7.00
CA GLU A 419 28.20 12.40 6.26
C GLU A 419 26.66 12.29 6.21
N ASP A 420 25.93 13.18 6.92
CA ASP A 420 24.46 13.15 6.97
C ASP A 420 23.82 13.28 5.58
N LYS A 421 24.52 13.90 4.61
CA LYS A 421 24.07 13.97 3.22
C LYS A 421 23.81 12.59 2.60
N GLN A 422 24.82 11.71 2.64
CA GLN A 422 24.70 10.35 2.11
C GLN A 422 23.92 9.44 3.05
N ASN A 423 24.01 9.69 4.36
CA ASN A 423 23.28 8.92 5.35
C ASN A 423 21.77 9.15 5.26
N PHE A 424 21.31 10.37 4.96
CA PHE A 424 19.89 10.65 4.72
C PHE A 424 19.38 9.87 3.51
N THR A 425 20.09 9.90 2.38
CA THR A 425 19.75 9.09 1.19
C THR A 425 19.63 7.61 1.54
N SER A 426 20.62 7.07 2.28
CA SER A 426 20.63 5.68 2.71
C SER A 426 19.48 5.36 3.68
N LEU A 427 19.07 6.30 4.52
CA LEU A 427 17.95 6.17 5.45
C LEU A 427 16.61 6.13 4.70
N VAL A 428 16.40 7.01 3.73
CA VAL A 428 15.19 7.01 2.89
C VAL A 428 15.07 5.71 2.09
N GLN A 429 16.19 5.22 1.53
CA GLN A 429 16.22 3.94 0.81
C GLN A 429 15.88 2.75 1.73
N GLU A 430 16.39 2.75 2.97
CA GLU A 430 16.09 1.71 3.94
C GLU A 430 14.61 1.74 4.38
N TRP A 431 14.05 2.92 4.56
CA TRP A 431 12.62 3.11 4.80
C TRP A 431 11.78 2.52 3.67
N ARG A 432 12.06 2.89 2.42
CA ARG A 432 11.34 2.38 1.25
C ARG A 432 11.41 0.85 1.17
N ARG A 433 12.60 0.27 1.35
CA ARG A 433 12.82 -1.18 1.34
C ARG A 433 11.95 -1.93 2.35
N GLN A 434 11.92 -1.47 3.61
CA GLN A 434 11.12 -2.15 4.64
C GLN A 434 9.61 -1.90 4.50
N LEU A 435 9.20 -0.70 4.06
CA LEU A 435 7.80 -0.39 3.77
C LEU A 435 7.28 -1.23 2.61
N ASP A 436 8.06 -1.45 1.55
CA ASP A 436 7.69 -2.30 0.41
C ASP A 436 7.60 -3.77 0.83
N ALA A 437 8.56 -4.25 1.63
CA ALA A 437 8.54 -5.60 2.16
C ALA A 437 7.29 -5.85 3.02
N TYR A 438 6.91 -4.91 3.88
CA TYR A 438 5.69 -5.01 4.68
C TYR A 438 4.41 -4.79 3.84
N GLY A 439 4.48 -3.90 2.86
CA GLY A 439 3.42 -3.66 1.88
C GLY A 439 3.04 -4.93 1.13
N ALA A 440 4.04 -5.72 0.71
CA ALA A 440 3.84 -7.00 0.06
C ALA A 440 3.09 -8.03 0.92
N THR A 441 3.23 -8.00 2.26
CA THR A 441 2.49 -8.92 3.15
C THR A 441 1.05 -8.48 3.38
N THR A 442 0.75 -7.19 3.23
CA THR A 442 -0.57 -6.61 3.48
C THR A 442 -1.34 -6.26 2.20
N GLY A 443 -0.71 -6.37 1.03
CA GLY A 443 -1.26 -5.96 -0.25
C GLY A 443 -1.44 -4.44 -0.37
N LYS A 444 -0.66 -3.64 0.38
CA LYS A 444 -0.75 -2.18 0.43
C LYS A 444 0.55 -1.52 0.01
N HIS A 445 0.44 -0.33 -0.57
CA HIS A 445 1.56 0.61 -0.68
C HIS A 445 1.51 1.56 0.51
N TYR A 446 2.58 1.60 1.32
CA TYR A 446 2.72 2.60 2.38
C TYR A 446 3.55 3.77 1.89
N GLU A 447 3.09 4.98 2.18
CA GLU A 447 3.76 6.19 1.72
C GLU A 447 5.05 6.46 2.48
N LEU A 448 6.02 7.04 1.78
CA LEU A 448 7.21 7.62 2.35
C LEU A 448 7.37 9.06 1.86
N THR A 449 7.28 10.02 2.78
CA THR A 449 7.42 11.44 2.49
C THR A 449 8.49 12.08 3.36
N ALA A 450 8.84 13.33 3.07
CA ALA A 450 9.75 14.11 3.90
C ALA A 450 9.37 15.60 3.89
N PHE A 451 9.64 16.29 5.00
CA PHE A 451 9.63 17.75 5.06
C PHE A 451 11.03 18.29 4.73
N LEU A 452 11.06 19.29 3.84
CA LEU A 452 12.28 19.78 3.21
C LEU A 452 12.51 21.27 3.48
N PRO A 453 13.76 21.70 3.76
CA PRO A 453 14.07 23.08 4.11
C PRO A 453 13.88 24.05 2.93
N ALA A 454 13.57 25.31 3.28
CA ALA A 454 13.54 26.44 2.36
C ALA A 454 14.95 26.90 1.94
N ASP A 455 15.94 26.66 2.79
CA ASP A 455 17.28 27.23 2.70
C ASP A 455 18.18 26.48 1.69
N PRO A 456 18.61 27.11 0.57
CA PRO A 456 19.47 26.47 -0.43
C PRO A 456 20.80 25.92 0.12
N ASP A 457 21.34 26.53 1.18
CA ASP A 457 22.57 26.05 1.81
C ASP A 457 22.34 24.71 2.51
N LYS A 458 21.21 24.56 3.21
CA LYS A 458 20.79 23.30 3.84
C LYS A 458 20.48 22.22 2.81
N VAL A 459 19.86 22.58 1.68
CA VAL A 459 19.66 21.65 0.55
C VAL A 459 21.01 21.10 0.07
N THR A 460 22.00 21.98 -0.08
CA THR A 460 23.33 21.62 -0.57
C THR A 460 24.09 20.76 0.43
N ALA A 461 24.00 21.08 1.73
CA ALA A 461 24.66 20.37 2.81
C ALA A 461 24.06 18.98 3.07
N GLY A 462 22.73 18.84 2.98
CA GLY A 462 22.04 17.67 3.54
C GLY A 462 21.47 16.65 2.55
N PHE A 463 21.39 16.94 1.25
CA PHE A 463 20.52 16.15 0.37
C PHE A 463 21.14 15.79 -0.98
N GLU A 464 21.09 14.50 -1.34
CA GLU A 464 21.29 14.02 -2.71
C GLU A 464 19.95 13.99 -3.45
N VAL A 465 19.49 15.18 -3.83
CA VAL A 465 18.11 15.45 -4.28
C VAL A 465 17.56 14.41 -5.26
N SER A 466 18.18 14.17 -6.42
CA SER A 466 17.66 13.18 -7.37
C SER A 466 17.56 11.76 -6.80
N GLN A 467 18.44 11.38 -5.88
CA GLN A 467 18.46 10.03 -5.32
C GLN A 467 17.34 9.81 -4.30
N ILE A 468 17.07 10.78 -3.43
CA ILE A 468 16.00 10.64 -2.42
C ILE A 468 14.62 10.53 -3.09
N PHE A 469 14.40 11.23 -4.21
CA PHE A 469 13.12 11.15 -4.93
C PHE A 469 12.90 9.82 -5.66
N ASN A 470 13.90 8.94 -5.78
CA ASN A 470 13.68 7.57 -6.24
C ASN A 470 12.93 6.71 -5.21
N SER A 471 12.93 7.14 -3.94
CA SER A 471 12.35 6.38 -2.82
C SER A 471 11.17 7.08 -2.16
N LEU A 472 11.12 8.42 -2.16
CA LEU A 472 9.94 9.14 -1.68
C LEU A 472 8.73 8.89 -2.60
N ASP A 473 7.53 9.19 -2.11
CA ASP A 473 6.31 9.34 -2.91
C ASP A 473 6.11 10.81 -3.30
N PHE A 474 6.30 11.71 -2.35
CA PHE A 474 6.39 13.16 -2.54
C PHE A 474 7.12 13.78 -1.34
N ALA A 475 7.40 15.07 -1.40
CA ALA A 475 7.96 15.80 -0.29
C ALA A 475 7.22 17.12 -0.09
N THR A 476 7.08 17.55 1.16
CA THR A 476 6.55 18.85 1.53
C THR A 476 7.70 19.83 1.69
N LEU A 477 7.58 21.03 1.13
CA LEU A 477 8.62 22.04 1.11
C LEU A 477 8.25 23.19 2.04
N GLN A 478 9.16 23.58 2.93
CA GLN A 478 9.00 24.76 3.77
C GLN A 478 8.81 26.01 2.90
N GLY A 479 7.60 26.57 2.92
CA GLY A 479 7.22 27.80 2.20
C GLY A 479 6.89 28.96 3.14
N TYR A 480 7.40 28.89 4.36
CA TYR A 480 7.14 29.80 5.47
C TYR A 480 8.39 29.86 6.36
N ASP A 481 8.35 30.62 7.45
CA ASP A 481 9.49 30.83 8.36
C ASP A 481 10.73 31.41 7.68
N LEU A 482 10.54 32.14 6.59
CA LEU A 482 11.65 32.80 5.89
C LEU A 482 12.24 33.93 6.73
N HIS A 483 11.42 34.57 7.56
CA HIS A 483 11.77 35.65 8.49
C HIS A 483 10.88 35.57 9.73
N GLY A 484 11.38 35.93 10.90
CA GLY A 484 10.65 35.79 12.17
C GLY A 484 11.25 36.52 13.35
N GLY A 485 10.65 36.34 14.53
CA GLY A 485 11.03 37.07 15.76
C GLY A 485 12.45 36.80 16.29
N TRP A 486 13.20 35.88 15.67
CA TRP A 486 14.65 35.73 15.90
C TRP A 486 15.49 36.82 15.20
N GLU A 487 14.91 37.53 14.24
CA GLU A 487 15.47 38.74 13.61
C GLU A 487 14.90 39.99 14.28
N THR A 488 15.69 41.07 14.26
CA THR A 488 15.26 42.37 14.80
C THR A 488 14.59 43.26 13.77
N VAL A 489 14.68 42.95 12.48
CA VAL A 489 14.08 43.74 11.40
C VAL A 489 12.81 43.05 10.93
N THR A 490 11.72 43.81 10.81
CA THR A 490 10.45 43.28 10.28
C THR A 490 10.61 42.87 8.83
N ASN A 491 10.21 41.65 8.50
CA ASN A 491 10.25 41.15 7.13
C ASN A 491 9.13 40.12 6.89
N ASN A 492 9.06 39.54 5.69
CA ASN A 492 7.97 38.67 5.29
C ASN A 492 8.27 37.18 5.51
N GLN A 493 7.43 36.48 6.27
CA GLN A 493 7.72 35.09 6.60
C GLN A 493 7.50 34.08 5.47
N SER A 494 6.81 34.44 4.39
CA SER A 494 6.33 33.47 3.40
C SER A 494 6.13 34.06 2.00
N ALA A 495 6.93 35.06 1.63
CA ALA A 495 6.80 35.76 0.36
C ALA A 495 7.00 34.80 -0.82
N LEU A 496 6.13 34.89 -1.83
CA LEU A 496 6.23 34.07 -3.04
C LEU A 496 7.54 34.35 -3.78
N ARG A 497 7.87 35.63 -3.94
CA ARG A 497 9.10 36.10 -4.59
C ARG A 497 9.84 37.05 -3.66
N LEU A 498 11.12 37.25 -3.92
CA LEU A 498 11.96 38.13 -3.13
C LEU A 498 11.39 39.56 -3.16
N PRO A 499 11.01 40.14 -2.00
CA PRO A 499 10.51 41.52 -1.94
C PRO A 499 11.57 42.52 -2.40
N ALA A 500 11.13 43.64 -2.98
CA ALA A 500 12.04 44.72 -3.35
C ALA A 500 12.67 45.34 -2.09
N GLY A 501 14.00 45.39 -2.04
CA GLY A 501 14.72 45.95 -0.89
C GLY A 501 14.64 45.09 0.37
N ASP A 502 14.46 43.77 0.22
CA ASP A 502 14.54 42.80 1.32
C ASP A 502 15.82 43.01 2.17
N PRO A 503 15.69 43.28 3.49
CA PRO A 503 16.82 43.56 4.38
C PRO A 503 17.41 42.29 5.00
N GLY A 504 16.93 41.12 4.61
CA GLY A 504 17.32 39.84 5.17
C GLY A 504 18.83 39.57 5.03
N PRO A 505 19.40 38.78 5.95
CA PRO A 505 20.84 38.45 5.92
C PRO A 505 21.24 37.67 4.66
N LYS A 506 20.25 37.03 3.99
CA LYS A 506 20.36 36.44 2.67
C LYS A 506 19.00 36.45 1.98
N PRO A 507 18.96 36.40 0.63
CA PRO A 507 17.70 36.44 -0.10
C PRO A 507 16.89 35.16 0.12
N TYR A 508 15.67 35.32 0.64
CA TYR A 508 14.71 34.23 0.81
C TYR A 508 13.35 34.53 0.18
N SER A 509 12.81 33.51 -0.47
CA SER A 509 11.43 33.47 -0.95
C SER A 509 11.04 32.03 -1.25
N VAL A 510 9.74 31.78 -1.36
CA VAL A 510 9.21 30.48 -1.80
C VAL A 510 9.78 30.08 -3.16
N GLU A 511 9.91 31.02 -4.10
CA GLU A 511 10.48 30.76 -5.43
C GLU A 511 11.95 30.33 -5.34
N ILE A 512 12.76 30.99 -4.51
CA ILE A 512 14.16 30.59 -4.26
C ILE A 512 14.22 29.18 -3.67
N ALA A 513 13.37 28.89 -2.68
CA ALA A 513 13.30 27.57 -2.05
C ALA A 513 12.95 26.48 -3.08
N ALA A 514 11.86 26.66 -3.83
CA ALA A 514 11.42 25.70 -4.84
C ALA A 514 12.49 25.48 -5.93
N ASN A 515 13.12 26.56 -6.40
CA ASN A 515 14.18 26.49 -7.40
C ASN A 515 15.41 25.74 -6.89
N ALA A 516 15.77 25.87 -5.61
CA ALA A 516 16.89 25.14 -5.03
C ALA A 516 16.73 23.61 -5.15
N TRP A 517 15.48 23.12 -5.05
CA TRP A 517 15.15 21.71 -5.20
C TRP A 517 15.02 21.28 -6.67
N THR A 518 14.24 22.00 -7.47
CA THR A 518 13.98 21.62 -8.87
C THR A 518 15.26 21.70 -9.71
N SER A 519 16.13 22.70 -9.49
CA SER A 519 17.41 22.81 -10.19
C SER A 519 18.40 21.68 -9.86
N ARG A 520 18.16 20.94 -8.77
CA ARG A 520 18.97 19.79 -8.32
C ARG A 520 18.31 18.44 -8.65
N GLY A 521 17.24 18.44 -9.44
CA GLY A 521 16.59 17.23 -9.95
C GLY A 521 15.36 16.77 -9.17
N ALA A 522 14.83 17.56 -8.24
CA ALA A 522 13.55 17.24 -7.62
C ALA A 522 12.41 17.37 -8.66
N PRO A 523 11.57 16.34 -8.84
CA PRO A 523 10.40 16.43 -9.71
C PRO A 523 9.38 17.42 -9.13
N ALA A 524 9.11 18.50 -9.87
CA ALA A 524 8.22 19.59 -9.44
C ALA A 524 6.83 19.09 -9.00
N ASN A 525 6.23 18.18 -9.76
CA ASN A 525 4.94 17.52 -9.47
C ASN A 525 4.93 16.66 -8.19
N ARG A 526 6.08 16.50 -7.51
CA ARG A 526 6.22 15.79 -6.24
C ARG A 526 6.73 16.69 -5.11
N LEU A 527 6.87 18.00 -5.35
CA LEU A 527 7.11 19.02 -4.34
C LEU A 527 5.79 19.69 -3.96
N VAL A 528 5.42 19.61 -2.69
CA VAL A 528 4.16 20.14 -2.14
C VAL A 528 4.49 21.38 -1.31
N LEU A 529 4.06 22.56 -1.75
CA LEU A 529 4.48 23.84 -1.16
C LEU A 529 3.79 24.11 0.19
N GLY A 530 4.56 24.37 1.23
CA GLY A 530 4.08 24.80 2.54
C GLY A 530 3.44 26.19 2.54
N VAL A 531 2.31 26.32 3.23
CA VAL A 531 1.55 27.55 3.42
C VAL A 531 1.26 27.71 4.92
N PRO A 532 1.57 28.86 5.54
CA PRO A 532 1.39 29.06 6.96
C PRO A 532 -0.07 29.43 7.28
N PHE A 533 -0.69 28.72 8.22
CA PHE A 533 -1.97 29.10 8.83
C PHE A 533 -1.76 29.92 10.12
N TYR A 534 -0.63 30.61 10.19
CA TYR A 534 -0.20 31.44 11.30
C TYR A 534 0.57 32.64 10.78
N SER A 535 0.90 33.54 11.70
CA SER A 535 1.63 34.77 11.46
C SER A 535 2.97 34.76 12.19
N ARG A 536 3.91 35.58 11.70
CA ARG A 536 5.09 36.01 12.44
C ARG A 536 5.03 37.50 12.67
N GLY A 537 5.54 37.97 13.80
CA GLY A 537 5.37 39.38 14.15
C GLY A 537 6.37 39.96 15.14
N TRP A 538 6.40 41.29 15.14
CA TRP A 538 7.28 42.13 15.93
C TRP A 538 6.51 43.30 16.55
N THR A 539 7.03 43.87 17.63
CA THR A 539 6.45 45.05 18.30
C THR A 539 7.52 46.10 18.60
N GLY A 540 7.07 47.31 18.96
CA GLY A 540 7.94 48.48 19.08
C GLY A 540 8.51 48.91 17.72
N VAL A 541 7.79 48.61 16.65
CA VAL A 541 8.18 48.91 15.27
C VAL A 541 7.86 50.38 14.98
N PRO A 542 8.81 51.18 14.50
CA PRO A 542 8.54 52.55 14.07
C PRO A 542 7.44 52.64 13.01
N ASN A 543 6.59 53.67 13.09
CA ASN A 543 5.57 53.95 12.08
C ASN A 543 6.18 54.64 10.84
N VAL A 544 7.07 53.91 10.17
CA VAL A 544 7.72 54.29 8.92
C VAL A 544 7.52 53.14 7.94
N ASN A 545 7.22 53.45 6.67
CA ASN A 545 6.94 52.45 5.64
C ASN A 545 5.90 51.39 6.08
N ASN A 546 4.89 51.82 6.84
CA ASN A 546 3.86 50.93 7.39
C ASN A 546 4.44 49.75 8.20
N GLY A 547 5.56 49.99 8.88
CA GLY A 547 6.25 49.01 9.71
C GLY A 547 7.06 47.97 8.93
N LEU A 548 7.13 48.03 7.60
CA LEU A 548 7.90 47.07 6.78
C LEU A 548 9.38 47.47 6.72
N HIS A 549 10.27 46.49 6.93
CA HIS A 549 11.74 46.64 6.95
C HIS A 549 12.24 47.63 7.99
N GLN A 550 11.61 47.63 9.17
CA GLN A 550 11.96 48.51 10.28
C GLN A 550 12.52 47.68 11.44
N THR A 551 13.48 48.25 12.18
CA THR A 551 14.02 47.62 13.38
C THR A 551 13.00 47.68 14.51
N ALA A 552 12.59 46.51 14.99
CA ALA A 552 11.70 46.30 16.12
C ALA A 552 12.45 46.23 17.44
N THR A 553 11.74 46.37 18.56
CA THR A 553 12.31 46.17 19.90
C THR A 553 12.20 44.73 20.38
N GLY A 554 11.43 43.88 19.69
CA GLY A 554 11.27 42.47 20.03
C GLY A 554 10.11 41.79 19.29
N PRO A 555 9.89 40.50 19.56
CA PRO A 555 8.77 39.75 18.99
C PRO A 555 7.43 40.30 19.49
N ALA A 556 6.40 40.24 18.64
CA ALA A 556 5.05 40.67 19.01
C ALA A 556 4.44 39.74 20.08
N PRO A 557 3.53 40.23 20.95
CA PRO A 557 2.90 39.38 21.95
C PRO A 557 1.95 38.37 21.29
N GLY A 558 2.38 37.13 21.19
CA GLY A 558 1.59 36.00 20.69
C GLY A 558 0.90 35.24 21.81
N ARG A 559 -0.21 34.54 21.50
CA ARG A 559 -1.02 33.81 22.49
C ARG A 559 -0.28 32.61 23.08
N TYR A 560 0.38 31.84 22.22
CA TYR A 560 1.05 30.58 22.60
C TYR A 560 2.57 30.74 22.64
N GLU A 561 3.12 31.60 21.79
CA GLU A 561 4.55 31.88 21.69
C GLU A 561 4.75 33.33 21.24
N ALA A 562 5.75 34.02 21.81
CA ALA A 562 6.08 35.36 21.38
C ALA A 562 6.50 35.38 19.90
N GLY A 563 5.94 36.33 19.15
CA GLY A 563 6.22 36.52 17.73
C GLY A 563 5.41 35.62 16.81
N ILE A 564 4.48 34.82 17.32
CA ILE A 564 3.63 33.92 16.53
C ILE A 564 2.16 34.05 16.95
N ASN A 565 1.25 34.11 15.98
CA ASN A 565 -0.18 33.99 16.25
C ASN A 565 -0.89 33.24 15.12
N ASP A 566 -1.81 32.34 15.47
CA ASP A 566 -2.69 31.64 14.53
C ASP A 566 -3.48 32.62 13.65
N TYR A 567 -3.77 32.26 12.40
CA TYR A 567 -4.58 33.08 11.50
C TYR A 567 -5.94 33.46 12.11
N LYS A 568 -6.61 32.52 12.79
CA LYS A 568 -7.89 32.76 13.48
C LYS A 568 -7.82 33.87 14.55
N LEU A 569 -6.64 34.18 15.07
CA LEU A 569 -6.40 35.26 16.04
C LEU A 569 -5.97 36.57 15.35
N ILE A 570 -5.38 36.46 14.15
CA ILE A 570 -4.98 37.61 13.33
C ILE A 570 -6.16 38.21 12.58
N LYS A 571 -7.03 37.39 12.00
CA LYS A 571 -8.18 37.84 11.21
C LYS A 571 -9.05 38.89 11.94
N PRO A 572 -9.42 38.74 13.22
CA PRO A 572 -10.23 39.73 13.93
C PRO A 572 -9.55 41.09 14.13
N LEU A 573 -8.22 41.18 13.97
CA LEU A 573 -7.47 42.44 14.09
C LEU A 573 -7.68 43.36 12.89
N VAL A 574 -8.03 42.80 11.72
CA VAL A 574 -8.28 43.55 10.49
C VAL A 574 -9.39 44.58 10.72
N GLY A 575 -9.08 45.87 10.59
CA GLY A 575 -10.04 46.95 10.84
C GLY A 575 -10.27 47.29 12.31
N SER A 576 -9.71 46.51 13.24
CA SER A 576 -9.71 46.76 14.69
C SER A 576 -8.44 47.51 15.12
N GLY A 577 -8.14 48.62 14.44
CA GLY A 577 -6.91 49.40 14.64
C GLY A 577 -5.68 48.90 13.87
N TYR A 578 -5.74 47.72 13.25
CA TYR A 578 -4.73 47.26 12.29
C TYR A 578 -5.20 47.49 10.85
N GLN A 579 -4.28 47.94 10.01
CA GLN A 579 -4.46 48.03 8.56
C GLN A 579 -3.70 46.90 7.86
N VAL A 580 -4.30 46.33 6.82
CA VAL A 580 -3.67 45.34 5.95
C VAL A 580 -2.93 46.05 4.83
N TYR A 581 -1.68 45.69 4.63
CA TYR A 581 -0.84 46.10 3.52
C TYR A 581 -0.38 44.86 2.75
N ARG A 582 -0.08 45.04 1.46
CA ARG A 582 0.29 43.94 0.57
C ARG A 582 1.34 44.37 -0.44
N ASP A 583 2.23 43.45 -0.76
CA ASP A 583 3.02 43.49 -1.99
C ASP A 583 2.48 42.36 -2.89
N ALA A 584 1.70 42.75 -3.90
CA ALA A 584 1.11 41.78 -4.81
C ALA A 584 2.13 41.13 -5.76
N ALA A 585 3.24 41.80 -6.05
CA ALA A 585 4.28 41.29 -6.95
C ALA A 585 5.14 40.24 -6.23
N ALA A 586 5.53 40.54 -4.98
CA ALA A 586 6.22 39.60 -4.10
C ALA A 586 5.27 38.54 -3.52
N GLY A 587 3.96 38.77 -3.56
CA GLY A 587 2.92 37.81 -3.20
C GLY A 587 2.82 37.58 -1.70
N HIS A 588 2.69 38.66 -0.94
CA HIS A 588 2.56 38.60 0.51
C HIS A 588 1.76 39.75 1.13
N ALA A 589 1.33 39.57 2.38
CA ALA A 589 0.60 40.55 3.17
C ALA A 589 1.19 40.75 4.57
N TRP A 590 0.87 41.89 5.18
CA TRP A 590 1.11 42.15 6.60
C TRP A 590 0.05 43.07 7.22
N LEU A 591 -0.13 42.96 8.53
CA LEU A 591 -0.89 43.89 9.37
C LEU A 591 0.05 44.84 10.09
N PHE A 592 -0.38 46.09 10.23
CA PHE A 592 0.31 47.06 11.06
C PHE A 592 -0.67 48.04 11.71
N ASN A 593 -0.44 48.37 12.99
CA ASN A 593 -1.26 49.32 13.75
C ASN A 593 -0.51 50.60 14.16
N GLY A 594 0.69 50.84 13.62
CA GLY A 594 1.58 51.92 14.04
C GLY A 594 2.67 51.50 15.03
N SER A 595 2.64 50.29 15.59
CA SER A 595 3.70 49.76 16.47
C SER A 595 3.94 48.25 16.37
N THR A 596 2.91 47.47 16.10
CA THR A 596 2.99 46.00 16.00
C THR A 596 2.75 45.56 14.57
N PHE A 597 3.66 44.73 14.06
CA PHE A 597 3.67 44.19 12.71
C PHE A 597 3.39 42.68 12.76
N TRP A 598 2.51 42.19 11.87
CA TRP A 598 2.28 40.76 11.65
C TRP A 598 2.31 40.42 10.16
N THR A 599 3.20 39.54 9.72
CA THR A 599 3.21 38.97 8.36
C THR A 599 2.50 37.62 8.35
N PHE A 600 1.60 37.40 7.40
CA PHE A 600 0.67 36.27 7.40
C PHE A 600 0.11 36.02 6.01
N ASP A 601 -0.53 34.85 5.86
CA ASP A 601 -1.36 34.53 4.70
C ASP A 601 -2.84 34.62 5.07
N ASP A 602 -3.62 35.14 4.12
CA ASP A 602 -5.07 35.14 4.15
C ASP A 602 -5.60 34.54 2.83
N PRO A 603 -6.93 34.43 2.62
CA PRO A 603 -7.47 33.84 1.40
C PRO A 603 -6.95 34.48 0.10
N THR A 604 -6.58 35.77 0.13
CA THR A 604 -6.03 36.47 -1.04
C THR A 604 -4.62 35.99 -1.35
N GLU A 605 -3.73 35.90 -0.34
CA GLU A 605 -2.37 35.39 -0.56
C GLU A 605 -2.36 33.89 -0.85
N ILE A 606 -3.24 33.10 -0.22
CA ILE A 606 -3.42 31.68 -0.54
C ILE A 606 -3.85 31.52 -2.01
N ALA A 607 -4.80 32.32 -2.51
CA ALA A 607 -5.19 32.26 -3.92
C ALA A 607 -4.00 32.55 -4.87
N ARG A 608 -3.12 33.50 -4.52
CA ARG A 608 -1.89 33.75 -5.30
C ARG A 608 -0.91 32.58 -5.23
N LYS A 609 -0.70 32.01 -4.05
CA LYS A 609 0.21 30.88 -3.84
C LYS A 609 -0.26 29.63 -4.58
N THR A 610 -1.54 29.32 -4.49
CA THR A 610 -2.15 28.19 -5.19
C THR A 610 -2.14 28.35 -6.72
N ALA A 611 -2.35 29.56 -7.23
CA ALA A 611 -2.12 29.86 -8.64
C ALA A 611 -0.65 29.65 -9.05
N TRP A 612 0.30 30.10 -8.22
CA TRP A 612 1.74 29.91 -8.46
C TRP A 612 2.16 28.44 -8.40
N ILE A 613 1.63 27.65 -7.44
CA ILE A 613 1.79 26.19 -7.37
C ILE A 613 1.33 25.54 -8.68
N THR A 614 0.21 25.99 -9.23
CA THR A 614 -0.34 25.47 -10.47
C THR A 614 0.53 25.84 -11.66
N SER A 615 0.91 27.10 -11.82
CA SER A 615 1.73 27.58 -12.94
C SER A 615 3.13 26.96 -12.97
N ASN A 616 3.69 26.60 -11.81
CA ASN A 616 5.02 26.00 -11.70
C ASN A 616 4.98 24.46 -11.66
N GLY A 617 3.81 23.85 -11.91
CA GLY A 617 3.69 22.39 -11.98
C GLY A 617 3.94 21.67 -10.65
N LEU A 618 3.85 22.37 -9.51
CA LEU A 618 4.13 21.79 -8.20
C LEU A 618 3.08 20.75 -7.78
N GLY A 619 3.44 19.83 -6.90
CA GLY A 619 2.62 18.70 -6.48
C GLY A 619 1.43 19.04 -5.57
N GLY A 620 1.28 20.28 -5.10
CA GLY A 620 0.16 20.70 -4.26
C GLY A 620 0.55 21.72 -3.17
N ALA A 621 -0.29 21.84 -2.13
CA ALA A 621 0.00 22.61 -0.92
C ALA A 621 0.03 21.75 0.34
N MET A 622 0.91 22.14 1.24
CA MET A 622 1.03 21.65 2.61
C MET A 622 0.67 22.80 3.56
N ILE A 623 0.06 22.46 4.69
CA ILE A 623 -0.44 23.42 5.66
C ILE A 623 0.23 23.17 7.01
N TRP A 624 0.88 24.20 7.55
CA TRP A 624 1.31 24.24 8.95
C TRP A 624 0.60 25.39 9.68
N SER A 625 -0.17 25.15 10.74
CA SER A 625 -0.82 23.89 11.10
C SER A 625 -2.34 24.05 11.13
N MET A 626 -3.06 22.94 11.04
CA MET A 626 -4.52 22.96 10.84
C MET A 626 -5.29 23.66 11.97
N ASP A 627 -4.74 23.67 13.19
CA ASP A 627 -5.32 24.40 14.33
C ASP A 627 -5.25 25.93 14.20
N GLY A 628 -4.49 26.46 13.24
CA GLY A 628 -4.38 27.89 12.98
C GLY A 628 -5.57 28.49 12.21
N ASP A 629 -6.35 27.66 11.50
CA ASP A 629 -7.50 28.10 10.71
C ASP A 629 -8.71 28.48 11.59
N THR A 630 -9.62 29.20 10.97
CA THR A 630 -10.96 29.52 11.49
C THR A 630 -11.83 28.27 11.66
N SER A 631 -12.86 28.37 12.52
CA SER A 631 -13.76 27.25 12.83
C SER A 631 -14.54 26.71 11.63
N ASN A 632 -14.67 27.49 10.56
CA ASN A 632 -15.31 27.12 9.30
C ASN A 632 -14.31 26.80 8.17
N GLY A 633 -13.02 26.66 8.47
CA GLY A 633 -11.99 26.22 7.53
C GLY A 633 -11.79 27.20 6.36
N GLU A 634 -11.78 28.50 6.62
CA GLU A 634 -11.65 29.55 5.61
C GLU A 634 -10.36 29.41 4.77
N LEU A 635 -9.20 29.27 5.42
CA LEU A 635 -7.93 29.15 4.70
C LEU A 635 -7.88 27.82 3.95
N MET A 636 -8.35 26.72 4.57
CA MET A 636 -8.43 25.43 3.88
C MET A 636 -9.37 25.47 2.68
N THR A 637 -10.45 26.27 2.75
CA THR A 637 -11.35 26.51 1.60
C THR A 637 -10.63 27.26 0.49
N ALA A 638 -9.85 28.29 0.80
CA ALA A 638 -9.03 29.00 -0.18
C ALA A 638 -7.99 28.09 -0.83
N VAL A 639 -7.32 27.23 -0.05
CA VAL A 639 -6.39 26.22 -0.58
C VAL A 639 -7.11 25.28 -1.54
N HIS A 640 -8.26 24.75 -1.15
CA HIS A 640 -9.03 23.81 -1.96
C HIS A 640 -9.48 24.41 -3.29
N GLN A 641 -10.02 25.63 -3.26
CA GLN A 641 -10.47 26.34 -4.46
C GLN A 641 -9.33 26.64 -5.43
N GLY A 642 -8.13 26.92 -4.92
CA GLY A 642 -6.98 27.28 -5.75
C GLY A 642 -6.21 26.10 -6.34
N ILE A 643 -6.38 24.89 -5.80
CA ILE A 643 -5.53 23.73 -6.12
C ILE A 643 -6.22 22.66 -6.99
N GLY A 644 -7.53 22.73 -7.21
CA GLY A 644 -8.26 21.72 -7.99
C GLY A 644 -8.53 20.46 -7.17
#